data_AF-A0A926B3G7-F1
#
_entry.id   AF-A0A926B3G7-F1
#
_cell.length_a   1.000
_cell.length_b   1.000
_cell.length_c   1.000
_cell.angle_alpha   90.00
_cell.angle_beta   90.00
_cell.angle_gamma   90.00
#
_symmetry.space_group_name_H-M   'P 1'
#
loop_
_entity.id
_entity.type
_entity.pdbx_description
1 polymer ?
#
loop_
_entity_poly.entity_id
_entity_poly.type
_entity_poly.pdbx_seq_one_letter_code
_entity_poly.pdbx_strand_id
1 'polypeptide(L)'
;ENGLTPREATYRAMREVSGPIIAIALVLVAVFVPLAFITGLTGQFYRQFALTIAISTVISAFNSLTLSPALAALLLRSHDAPKDRLTKAMDFLFGWLFRGFNAVFTRSSNAYGRGVGGAISRKTLMMGVYFVLVGATVLLFRTVPGGFVPPQDKQYLVGFTQLQDGASLDRTEEVIRKMTDIALKVPGVESAIAFPGLSINGFTNSSNAGIVFLTLKPFEERTTPDLSAGAIAGQLNQELGVIQDSFSAIFPPPPVQGLGAIGGFKLQIEDRAGLGYEALDGAVKAFLAKAREAPELVGLFSSYQVNVPQLYADVDRAKARQLGVPLTEVFNTLQIYLGSVYVNDFNKFGRTYSVRVQADAAYRAQPEDIGKLKVRSDKGEMIPLSALLDVSSTAGPERAMRYNGFLSADINGNAAPGFSSGQAQDAVTRIAAETLPAGVTFEWTELTYQEIIAGNSAFLIFPLSILLVFLVLAAQYESLSLPFAIVMIVPLGLLAALAGVWWTAGDNNVFTQIGLIVLVGLSAKNAILIVEFARELEMEGRTPVEAAIESSRLRLRPILMTSFAFIMGVVPLVVSTGAGAEMRQAMGIAVFSGMIGVTAFGLFLTPVFYVLLRRLAGNRPIKKSGQSVSAGADETFAPAPAE
;
A
#
# COMPACT_ATOMS: atom_id res chain seq x y z
N GLU A 1 -46.05 -12.76 -7.18
CA GLU A 1 -47.09 -11.80 -6.75
C GLU A 1 -48.15 -11.58 -7.82
N ASN A 2 -47.79 -11.32 -9.08
CA ASN A 2 -48.79 -11.10 -10.15
C ASN A 2 -49.22 -12.36 -10.94
N GLY A 3 -48.89 -13.58 -10.48
CA GLY A 3 -49.30 -14.83 -11.14
C GLY A 3 -48.72 -15.11 -12.53
N LEU A 4 -47.73 -14.35 -13.00
CA LEU A 4 -47.14 -14.49 -14.33
C LEU A 4 -46.32 -15.78 -14.50
N THR A 5 -46.23 -16.28 -15.74
CA THR A 5 -45.31 -17.38 -16.07
C THR A 5 -43.85 -16.94 -15.87
N PRO A 6 -42.91 -17.85 -15.55
CA PRO A 6 -41.50 -17.51 -15.34
C PRO A 6 -40.88 -16.70 -16.49
N ARG A 7 -41.27 -17.01 -17.74
CA ARG A 7 -40.83 -16.30 -18.93
C ARG A 7 -41.36 -14.86 -18.98
N GLU A 8 -42.65 -14.65 -18.77
CA GLU A 8 -43.27 -13.31 -18.78
C GLU A 8 -42.80 -12.45 -17.60
N ALA A 9 -42.67 -13.06 -16.43
CA ALA A 9 -42.12 -12.41 -15.24
C ALA A 9 -40.68 -11.93 -15.50
N THR A 10 -39.87 -12.75 -16.18
CA THR A 10 -38.50 -12.39 -16.56
C THR A 10 -38.47 -11.23 -17.56
N TYR A 11 -39.30 -11.24 -18.60
CA TYR A 11 -39.38 -10.11 -19.55
C TYR A 11 -39.77 -8.81 -18.87
N ARG A 12 -40.75 -8.86 -17.97
CA ARG A 12 -41.17 -7.68 -17.20
C ARG A 12 -40.05 -7.20 -16.27
N ALA A 13 -39.44 -8.11 -15.50
CA ALA A 13 -38.32 -7.78 -14.63
C ALA A 13 -37.18 -7.12 -15.42
N MET A 14 -36.82 -7.65 -16.60
CA MET A 14 -35.76 -7.06 -17.41
C MET A 14 -36.07 -5.66 -17.92
N ARG A 15 -37.33 -5.33 -18.20
CA ARG A 15 -37.72 -3.95 -18.54
C ARG A 15 -37.49 -2.98 -17.37
N GLU A 16 -37.67 -3.46 -16.13
CA GLU A 16 -37.49 -2.68 -14.91
C GLU A 16 -36.02 -2.62 -14.43
N VAL A 17 -35.21 -3.66 -14.69
CA VAL A 17 -33.84 -3.73 -14.14
C VAL A 17 -32.71 -3.45 -15.13
N SER A 18 -32.95 -3.45 -16.44
CA SER A 18 -31.88 -3.25 -17.43
C SER A 18 -31.19 -1.89 -17.31
N GLY A 19 -31.96 -0.81 -17.14
CA GLY A 19 -31.44 0.54 -16.93
C GLY A 19 -30.54 0.63 -15.70
N PRO A 20 -31.01 0.21 -14.50
CA PRO A 20 -30.17 0.13 -13.31
C PRO A 20 -28.88 -0.70 -13.49
N ILE A 21 -28.95 -1.86 -14.16
CA ILE A 21 -27.78 -2.72 -14.38
C ILE A 21 -26.71 -2.00 -15.19
N ILE A 22 -27.10 -1.35 -16.29
CA ILE A 22 -26.17 -0.58 -17.15
C ILE A 22 -25.59 0.60 -16.36
N ALA A 23 -26.43 1.33 -15.61
CA ALA A 23 -25.99 2.47 -14.81
C ALA A 23 -24.94 2.06 -13.76
N ILE A 24 -25.19 0.97 -13.03
CA ILE A 24 -24.25 0.43 -12.03
C ILE A 24 -22.93 0.02 -12.70
N ALA A 25 -23.00 -0.65 -13.84
CA ALA A 25 -21.81 -1.09 -14.56
C ALA A 25 -20.96 0.09 -15.04
N LEU A 26 -21.58 1.09 -15.68
CA LEU A 26 -20.89 2.29 -16.15
C LEU A 26 -20.28 3.10 -15.01
N VAL A 27 -20.98 3.23 -13.87
CA VAL A 27 -20.47 3.93 -12.69
C VAL A 27 -19.26 3.22 -12.11
N LEU A 28 -19.31 1.90 -11.94
CA LEU A 28 -18.17 1.13 -11.46
C LEU A 28 -16.98 1.27 -12.42
N VAL A 29 -17.19 1.13 -13.72
CA VAL A 29 -16.14 1.34 -14.73
C VAL A 29 -15.57 2.76 -14.65
N ALA A 30 -16.41 3.79 -14.50
CA ALA A 30 -15.99 5.18 -14.39
C ALA A 30 -15.20 5.49 -13.11
N VAL A 31 -15.42 4.75 -12.02
CA VAL A 31 -14.59 4.84 -10.80
C VAL A 31 -13.20 4.25 -11.04
N PHE A 32 -13.12 3.08 -11.68
CA PHE A 32 -11.88 2.31 -11.76
C PHE A 32 -10.99 2.64 -12.96
N VAL A 33 -11.54 2.88 -14.15
CA VAL A 33 -10.75 3.15 -15.37
C VAL A 33 -9.76 4.32 -15.21
N PRO A 34 -10.12 5.46 -14.57
CA PRO A 34 -9.18 6.56 -14.34
C PRO A 34 -7.94 6.13 -13.54
N LEU A 35 -8.11 5.18 -12.61
CA LEU A 35 -7.03 4.70 -11.76
C LEU A 35 -5.95 3.95 -12.56
N ALA A 36 -6.32 3.36 -13.70
CA ALA A 36 -5.38 2.64 -14.56
C ALA A 36 -4.39 3.57 -15.28
N PHE A 37 -4.68 4.88 -15.34
CA PHE A 37 -3.81 5.89 -15.95
C PHE A 37 -2.81 6.51 -14.96
N ILE A 38 -2.90 6.16 -13.68
CA ILE A 38 -1.98 6.66 -12.67
C ILE A 38 -0.61 6.03 -12.91
N THR A 39 0.43 6.86 -12.90
CA THR A 39 1.82 6.45 -13.11
C THR A 39 2.54 6.23 -11.77
N GLY A 40 3.79 5.77 -11.82
CA GLY A 40 4.57 5.46 -10.62
C GLY A 40 4.17 4.14 -9.95
N LEU A 41 4.75 3.88 -8.78
CA LEU A 41 4.57 2.61 -8.06
C LEU A 41 3.11 2.39 -7.63
N THR A 42 2.47 3.41 -7.06
CA THR A 42 1.06 3.36 -6.65
C THR A 42 0.13 3.08 -7.82
N GLY A 43 0.41 3.69 -8.97
CA GLY A 43 -0.31 3.46 -10.21
C GLY A 43 -0.27 2.00 -10.67
N GLN A 44 0.85 1.31 -10.49
CA GLN A 44 0.95 -0.12 -10.79
C GLN A 44 0.04 -0.96 -9.89
N PHE A 45 0.01 -0.68 -8.58
CA PHE A 45 -0.93 -1.34 -7.67
C PHE A 45 -2.38 -1.08 -8.09
N TYR A 46 -2.74 0.18 -8.30
CA TYR A 46 -4.09 0.56 -8.72
C TYR A 46 -4.51 -0.07 -10.03
N ARG A 47 -3.62 -0.12 -11.03
CA ARG A 47 -3.90 -0.69 -12.36
C ARG A 47 -4.34 -2.15 -12.29
N GLN A 48 -3.74 -2.95 -11.41
CA GLN A 48 -4.12 -4.36 -11.25
C GLN A 48 -5.55 -4.51 -10.73
N PHE A 49 -5.92 -3.74 -9.70
CA PHE A 49 -7.29 -3.78 -9.16
C PHE A 49 -8.29 -3.14 -10.12
N ALA A 50 -7.94 -1.99 -10.69
CA ALA A 50 -8.80 -1.22 -11.57
C ALA A 50 -9.21 -2.02 -12.81
N LEU A 51 -8.24 -2.61 -13.52
CA LEU A 51 -8.52 -3.36 -14.74
C LEU A 51 -9.29 -4.65 -14.45
N THR A 52 -8.90 -5.40 -13.41
CA THR A 52 -9.62 -6.62 -13.03
C THR A 52 -11.06 -6.31 -12.64
N ILE A 53 -11.30 -5.32 -11.78
CA ILE A 53 -12.68 -4.98 -11.36
C ILE A 53 -13.49 -4.41 -12.52
N ALA A 54 -12.91 -3.54 -13.37
CA ALA A 54 -13.61 -3.00 -14.53
C ALA A 54 -14.02 -4.09 -15.52
N ILE A 55 -13.09 -4.99 -15.90
CA ILE A 55 -13.36 -6.09 -16.83
C ILE A 55 -14.38 -7.06 -16.21
N SER A 56 -14.20 -7.47 -14.95
CA SER A 56 -15.17 -8.33 -14.26
C SER A 56 -16.56 -7.69 -14.17
N THR A 57 -16.65 -6.36 -13.99
CA THR A 57 -17.92 -5.64 -13.98
C THR A 57 -18.59 -5.65 -15.35
N VAL A 58 -17.83 -5.42 -16.43
CA VAL A 58 -18.37 -5.48 -17.81
C VAL A 58 -18.87 -6.88 -18.13
N ILE A 59 -18.11 -7.92 -17.80
CA ILE A 59 -18.53 -9.32 -17.96
C ILE A 59 -19.77 -9.60 -17.12
N SER A 60 -19.83 -9.12 -15.88
CA SER A 60 -20.99 -9.28 -15.00
C SER A 60 -22.23 -8.60 -15.57
N ALA A 61 -22.11 -7.39 -16.12
CA ALA A 61 -23.20 -6.67 -16.76
C ALA A 61 -23.71 -7.41 -18.00
N PHE A 62 -22.80 -7.88 -18.86
CA PHE A 62 -23.14 -8.69 -20.03
C PHE A 62 -23.90 -9.96 -19.62
N ASN A 63 -23.39 -10.69 -18.63
CA ASN A 63 -24.03 -11.89 -18.09
C ASN A 63 -25.40 -11.61 -17.44
N SER A 64 -25.54 -10.47 -16.77
CA SER A 64 -26.80 -10.05 -16.14
C SER A 64 -27.88 -9.65 -17.15
N LEU A 65 -27.48 -9.17 -18.34
CA LEU A 65 -28.40 -8.79 -19.42
C LEU A 65 -28.72 -9.93 -20.39
N THR A 66 -27.90 -10.99 -20.43
CA THR A 66 -28.03 -12.08 -21.42
C THR A 66 -28.36 -13.43 -20.78
N LEU A 67 -27.41 -14.03 -20.06
CA LEU A 67 -27.53 -15.40 -19.53
C LEU A 67 -28.44 -15.47 -18.31
N SER A 68 -28.34 -14.53 -17.38
CA SER A 68 -29.13 -14.55 -16.13
C SER A 68 -30.65 -14.53 -16.40
N PRO A 69 -31.17 -13.71 -17.34
CA PRO A 69 -32.58 -13.75 -17.73
C PRO A 69 -32.96 -15.07 -18.42
N ALA A 70 -32.11 -15.59 -19.30
CA ALA A 70 -32.36 -16.88 -19.96
C ALA A 70 -32.47 -18.02 -18.93
N LEU A 71 -31.56 -18.07 -17.97
CA LEU A 71 -31.59 -19.03 -16.86
C LEU A 71 -32.80 -18.82 -15.96
N ALA A 72 -33.17 -17.58 -15.66
CA ALA A 72 -34.35 -17.29 -14.85
C ALA A 72 -35.64 -17.81 -15.52
N ALA A 73 -35.79 -17.59 -16.84
CA ALA A 73 -36.94 -18.06 -17.59
C ALA A 73 -37.01 -19.59 -17.73
N LEU A 74 -35.86 -20.28 -17.75
CA LEU A 74 -35.77 -21.73 -17.93
C LEU A 74 -35.79 -22.52 -16.62
N LEU A 75 -35.16 -22.01 -15.56
CA LEU A 75 -34.94 -22.73 -14.31
C LEU A 75 -35.92 -22.34 -13.19
N LEU A 76 -36.43 -21.11 -13.17
CA LEU A 76 -37.38 -20.70 -12.14
C LEU A 76 -38.74 -21.35 -12.41
N ARG A 77 -39.30 -21.95 -11.36
CA ARG A 77 -40.66 -22.50 -11.40
C ARG A 77 -41.67 -21.44 -10.96
N SER A 78 -42.90 -21.56 -11.46
CA SER A 78 -44.01 -20.75 -10.95
C SER A 78 -44.24 -21.04 -9.46
N HIS A 79 -44.73 -20.05 -8.72
CA HIS A 79 -45.01 -20.23 -7.29
C HIS A 79 -46.06 -21.32 -7.02
N ASP A 80 -46.93 -21.59 -8.02
CA ASP A 80 -47.98 -22.61 -7.95
C ASP A 80 -47.55 -23.97 -8.55
N ALA A 81 -46.30 -24.11 -9.00
CA ALA A 81 -45.79 -25.38 -9.52
C ALA A 81 -45.71 -26.45 -8.42
N PRO A 82 -45.96 -27.74 -8.73
CA PRO A 82 -45.81 -28.81 -7.76
C PRO A 82 -44.37 -28.86 -7.25
N LYS A 83 -44.22 -28.73 -5.92
CA LYS A 83 -42.93 -28.82 -5.23
C LYS A 83 -42.28 -30.18 -5.51
N ASP A 84 -41.04 -30.19 -5.98
CA ASP A 84 -40.29 -31.42 -6.17
C ASP A 84 -39.94 -32.08 -4.82
N ARG A 85 -39.45 -33.33 -4.89
CA ARG A 85 -39.13 -34.13 -3.70
C ARG A 85 -38.07 -33.43 -2.83
N LEU A 86 -37.13 -32.71 -3.44
CA LEU A 86 -36.08 -31.96 -2.75
C LEU A 86 -36.64 -30.71 -2.03
N THR A 87 -37.49 -29.92 -2.68
CA THR A 87 -38.16 -28.77 -2.06
C THR A 87 -39.06 -29.22 -0.90
N LYS A 88 -39.77 -30.35 -1.05
CA LYS A 88 -40.57 -30.93 0.04
C LYS A 88 -39.71 -31.36 1.24
N ALA A 89 -38.54 -31.95 0.99
CA ALA A 89 -37.60 -32.32 2.05
C ALA A 89 -37.00 -31.09 2.75
N MET A 90 -36.63 -30.05 1.99
CA MET A 90 -36.15 -28.78 2.53
C MET A 90 -37.23 -28.05 3.35
N ASP A 91 -38.47 -28.01 2.88
CA ASP A 91 -39.59 -27.40 3.62
C ASP A 91 -39.89 -28.16 4.93
N PHE A 92 -39.68 -29.47 4.95
CA PHE A 92 -39.83 -30.26 6.17
C PHE A 92 -38.72 -29.97 7.19
N LEU A 93 -37.45 -29.92 6.75
CA LEU A 93 -36.30 -29.71 7.63
C LEU A 93 -36.13 -28.24 8.06
N PHE A 94 -36.29 -27.30 7.13
CA PHE A 94 -35.98 -25.87 7.31
C PHE A 94 -37.15 -24.92 7.03
N GLY A 95 -38.32 -25.42 6.62
CA GLY A 95 -39.45 -24.55 6.27
C GLY A 95 -40.03 -23.76 7.44
N TRP A 96 -39.82 -24.19 8.70
CA TRP A 96 -40.16 -23.37 9.87
C TRP A 96 -39.23 -22.16 10.01
N LEU A 97 -37.92 -22.34 9.75
CA LEU A 97 -36.92 -21.28 9.75
C LEU A 97 -37.15 -20.29 8.59
N PHE A 98 -37.40 -20.79 7.37
CA PHE A 98 -37.68 -19.92 6.22
C PHE A 98 -38.97 -19.13 6.37
N ARG A 99 -40.04 -19.75 6.90
CA ARG A 99 -41.29 -19.03 7.21
C ARG A 99 -41.09 -17.99 8.30
N GLY A 100 -40.34 -18.32 9.36
CA GLY A 100 -39.97 -17.39 10.42
C GLY A 100 -39.18 -16.19 9.87
N PHE A 101 -38.13 -16.46 9.08
CA PHE A 101 -37.34 -15.42 8.41
C PHE A 101 -38.20 -14.54 7.50
N ASN A 102 -39.04 -15.12 6.64
CA ASN A 102 -39.90 -14.35 5.74
C ASN A 102 -40.94 -13.51 6.48
N ALA A 103 -41.49 -14.01 7.58
CA ALA A 103 -42.43 -13.26 8.41
C ALA A 103 -41.73 -12.07 9.10
N VAL A 104 -40.55 -12.30 9.70
CA VAL A 104 -39.72 -11.26 10.30
C VAL A 104 -39.29 -10.25 9.24
N PHE A 105 -38.81 -10.70 8.09
CA PHE A 105 -38.37 -9.84 7.00
C PHE A 105 -39.50 -8.96 6.46
N THR A 106 -40.68 -9.53 6.22
CA THR A 106 -41.85 -8.77 5.76
C THR A 106 -42.26 -7.72 6.80
N ARG A 107 -42.26 -8.09 8.09
CA ARG A 107 -42.53 -7.16 9.19
C ARG A 107 -41.50 -6.04 9.25
N SER A 108 -40.21 -6.37 9.13
CA SER A 108 -39.10 -5.42 9.12
C SER A 108 -39.12 -4.52 7.88
N SER A 109 -39.49 -5.02 6.71
CA SER A 109 -39.65 -4.24 5.48
C SER A 109 -40.78 -3.20 5.61
N ASN A 110 -41.92 -3.60 6.19
CA ASN A 110 -43.03 -2.68 6.46
C ASN A 110 -42.67 -1.65 7.55
N ALA A 111 -41.91 -2.05 8.58
CA ALA A 111 -41.40 -1.13 9.60
C ALA A 111 -40.37 -0.15 9.01
N TYR A 112 -39.48 -0.63 8.15
CA TYR A 112 -38.49 0.17 7.45
C TYR A 112 -39.16 1.22 6.55
N GLY A 113 -40.18 0.86 5.75
CA GLY A 113 -40.93 1.83 4.95
C GLY A 113 -41.55 2.95 5.78
N ARG A 114 -42.12 2.62 6.95
CA ARG A 114 -42.61 3.63 7.92
C ARG A 114 -41.48 4.47 8.51
N GLY A 115 -40.34 3.86 8.82
CA GLY A 115 -39.14 4.55 9.31
C GLY A 115 -38.57 5.54 8.31
N VAL A 116 -38.50 5.16 7.02
CA VAL A 116 -38.11 6.05 5.92
C VAL A 116 -39.08 7.22 5.79
N GLY A 117 -40.40 6.98 5.88
CA GLY A 117 -41.40 8.05 5.92
C GLY A 117 -41.17 9.02 7.09
N GLY A 118 -40.86 8.50 8.28
CA GLY A 118 -40.47 9.29 9.44
C GLY A 118 -39.20 10.13 9.20
N ALA A 119 -38.15 9.52 8.63
CA ALA A 119 -36.90 10.21 8.30
C ALA A 119 -37.11 11.34 7.28
N ILE A 120 -37.92 11.10 6.23
CA ILE A 120 -38.28 12.11 5.23
C ILE A 120 -39.07 13.26 5.86
N SER A 121 -40.02 12.97 6.77
CA SER A 121 -40.80 14.00 7.45
C SER A 121 -39.93 14.92 8.32
N ARG A 122 -38.82 14.38 8.87
CA ARG A 122 -37.84 15.09 9.71
C ARG A 122 -36.55 15.44 8.94
N LYS A 123 -36.67 15.73 7.65
CA LYS A 123 -35.52 16.00 6.76
C LYS A 123 -34.52 17.04 7.29
N THR A 124 -34.94 18.08 8.01
CA THR A 124 -34.02 19.09 8.56
C THR A 124 -33.11 18.50 9.63
N LEU A 125 -33.66 17.64 10.49
CA LEU A 125 -32.89 16.89 11.49
C LEU A 125 -31.93 15.90 10.80
N MET A 126 -32.42 15.18 9.79
CA MET A 126 -31.59 14.22 9.04
C MET A 126 -30.43 14.90 8.31
N MET A 127 -30.64 16.11 7.77
CA MET A 127 -29.58 16.92 7.18
C MET A 127 -28.59 17.43 8.24
N GLY A 128 -29.06 17.80 9.43
CA GLY A 128 -28.18 18.11 10.56
C GLY A 128 -27.27 16.93 10.93
N VAL A 129 -27.85 15.73 11.06
CA VAL A 129 -27.10 14.48 11.29
C VAL A 129 -26.11 14.23 10.15
N TYR A 130 -26.52 14.42 8.89
CA TYR A 130 -25.64 14.29 7.73
C TYR A 130 -24.42 15.21 7.82
N PHE A 131 -24.61 16.51 8.10
CA PHE A 131 -23.49 17.44 8.21
C PHE A 131 -22.57 17.12 9.39
N VAL A 132 -23.11 16.65 10.51
CA VAL A 132 -22.30 16.15 11.64
C VAL A 132 -21.48 14.94 11.22
N LEU A 133 -22.08 13.98 10.51
CA LEU A 133 -21.37 12.80 10.00
C LEU A 133 -20.30 13.18 8.98
N VAL A 134 -20.56 14.11 8.07
CA VAL A 134 -19.54 14.63 7.13
C VAL A 134 -18.40 15.31 7.87
N GLY A 135 -18.70 16.11 8.91
CA GLY A 135 -17.68 16.69 9.79
C GLY A 135 -16.83 15.62 10.49
N ALA A 136 -17.47 14.55 10.97
CA ALA A 136 -16.79 13.40 11.54
C ALA A 136 -15.94 12.64 10.50
N THR A 137 -16.37 12.57 9.24
CA THR A 137 -15.57 12.00 8.14
C THR A 137 -14.27 12.80 7.98
N VAL A 138 -14.37 14.13 7.91
CA VAL A 138 -13.21 15.01 7.77
C VAL A 138 -12.27 14.89 8.98
N LEU A 139 -12.83 14.78 10.19
CA LEU A 139 -12.03 14.54 11.40
C LEU A 139 -11.29 13.21 11.31
N LEU A 140 -11.97 12.12 10.93
CA LEU A 140 -11.36 10.79 10.79
C LEU A 140 -10.25 10.77 9.74
N PHE A 141 -10.42 11.44 8.60
CA PHE A 141 -9.36 11.58 7.60
C PHE A 141 -8.11 12.30 8.13
N ARG A 142 -8.25 13.15 9.16
CA ARG A 142 -7.11 13.83 9.81
C ARG A 142 -6.52 13.03 10.97
N THR A 143 -7.31 12.17 11.63
CA THR A 143 -6.84 11.38 12.79
C THR A 143 -6.25 10.03 12.39
N VAL A 144 -6.73 9.42 11.30
CA VAL A 144 -6.16 8.16 10.80
C VAL A 144 -4.78 8.46 10.22
N PRO A 145 -3.71 7.81 10.71
CA PRO A 145 -2.37 8.11 10.28
C PRO A 145 -2.16 7.66 8.82
N GLY A 146 -1.39 8.43 8.06
CA GLY A 146 -1.04 8.09 6.68
C GLY A 146 0.01 6.98 6.63
N GLY A 147 -0.05 6.15 5.59
CA GLY A 147 1.01 5.19 5.32
C GLY A 147 1.06 4.78 3.86
N PHE A 148 1.92 3.81 3.51
CA PHE A 148 2.14 3.43 2.11
C PHE A 148 1.93 1.95 1.81
N VAL A 149 2.91 1.11 2.08
CA VAL A 149 2.82 -0.34 1.88
C VAL A 149 3.07 -1.00 3.23
N PRO A 150 2.10 -1.77 3.77
CA PRO A 150 2.27 -2.45 5.05
C PRO A 150 3.50 -3.37 5.03
N PRO A 151 4.28 -3.42 6.12
CA PRO A 151 5.33 -4.43 6.27
C PRO A 151 4.69 -5.82 6.26
N GLN A 152 5.41 -6.79 5.69
CA GLN A 152 4.90 -8.14 5.47
C GLN A 152 5.85 -9.15 6.10
N ASP A 153 5.29 -10.19 6.70
CA ASP A 153 6.03 -11.42 6.94
C ASP A 153 6.31 -12.12 5.61
N LYS A 154 7.58 -12.11 5.18
CA LYS A 154 8.04 -12.79 3.96
C LYS A 154 8.80 -14.08 4.26
N GLN A 155 8.66 -14.62 5.47
CA GLN A 155 9.40 -15.79 5.96
C GLN A 155 10.93 -15.61 6.00
N TYR A 156 11.40 -14.37 5.98
CA TYR A 156 12.80 -14.08 6.28
C TYR A 156 12.93 -12.72 6.94
N LEU A 157 14.01 -12.56 7.70
CA LEU A 157 14.45 -11.34 8.34
C LEU A 157 15.87 -11.02 7.89
N VAL A 158 16.23 -9.74 7.91
CA VAL A 158 17.56 -9.26 7.55
C VAL A 158 18.23 -8.74 8.81
N GLY A 159 19.22 -9.47 9.29
CA GLY A 159 20.12 -9.03 10.33
C GLY A 159 21.37 -8.39 9.76
N PHE A 160 21.90 -7.40 10.45
CA PHE A 160 23.25 -6.93 10.18
C PHE A 160 23.99 -6.63 11.47
N THR A 161 25.31 -6.55 11.36
CA THR A 161 26.20 -6.07 12.41
C THR A 161 27.19 -5.08 11.86
N GLN A 162 27.49 -4.06 12.67
CA GLN A 162 28.50 -3.06 12.41
C GLN A 162 29.41 -2.97 13.63
N LEU A 163 30.67 -3.38 13.47
CA LEU A 163 31.72 -3.25 14.47
C LEU A 163 32.38 -1.86 14.35
N GLN A 164 33.20 -1.55 15.34
CA GLN A 164 34.05 -0.36 15.31
C GLN A 164 34.98 -0.33 14.08
N ASP A 165 35.34 0.88 13.68
CA ASP A 165 36.12 1.16 12.48
C ASP A 165 37.51 0.54 12.58
N GLY A 166 37.97 -0.07 11.49
CA GLY A 166 39.25 -0.79 11.45
C GLY A 166 39.21 -2.20 12.07
N ALA A 167 38.06 -2.71 12.51
CA ALA A 167 37.94 -4.11 12.90
C ALA A 167 38.26 -5.06 11.73
N SER A 168 39.00 -6.14 12.04
CA SER A 168 39.34 -7.17 11.06
C SER A 168 38.12 -8.01 10.70
N LEU A 169 38.16 -8.64 9.53
CA LEU A 169 37.13 -9.57 9.08
C LEU A 169 36.94 -10.73 10.07
N ASP A 170 38.04 -11.21 10.68
CA ASP A 170 37.98 -12.30 11.67
C ASP A 170 37.13 -11.94 12.90
N ARG A 171 37.25 -10.69 13.41
CA ARG A 171 36.42 -10.22 14.53
C ARG A 171 34.96 -10.12 14.13
N THR A 172 34.70 -9.62 12.92
CA THR A 172 33.34 -9.50 12.37
C THR A 172 32.71 -10.88 12.16
N GLU A 173 33.47 -11.86 11.66
CA GLU A 173 33.01 -13.23 11.51
C GLU A 173 32.65 -13.86 12.87
N GLU A 174 33.45 -13.63 13.90
CA GLU A 174 33.16 -14.12 15.26
C GLU A 174 31.83 -13.57 15.78
N VAL A 175 31.57 -12.27 15.59
CA VAL A 175 30.30 -11.63 15.96
C VAL A 175 29.13 -12.22 15.18
N ILE A 176 29.27 -12.38 13.86
CA ILE A 176 28.23 -12.96 13.01
C ILE A 176 27.91 -14.41 13.39
N ARG A 177 28.93 -15.21 13.75
CA ARG A 177 28.74 -16.56 14.26
C ARG A 177 27.94 -16.55 15.56
N LYS A 178 28.28 -15.66 16.50
CA LYS A 178 27.50 -15.47 17.74
C LYS A 178 26.04 -15.06 17.45
N MET A 179 25.83 -14.12 16.53
CA MET A 179 24.48 -13.72 16.11
C MET A 179 23.70 -14.88 15.53
N THR A 180 24.34 -15.69 14.69
CA THR A 180 23.75 -16.88 14.06
C THR A 180 23.37 -17.92 15.11
N ASP A 181 24.25 -18.19 16.07
CA ASP A 181 24.01 -19.15 17.16
C ASP A 181 22.88 -18.70 18.10
N ILE A 182 22.75 -17.39 18.35
CA ILE A 182 21.62 -16.83 19.09
C ILE A 182 20.35 -16.98 18.27
N ALA A 183 20.37 -16.59 16.99
CA ALA A 183 19.19 -16.62 16.15
C ALA A 183 18.61 -18.02 15.95
N LEU A 184 19.46 -19.04 15.80
CA LEU A 184 19.04 -20.44 15.65
C LEU A 184 18.40 -21.02 16.93
N LYS A 185 18.59 -20.40 18.10
CA LYS A 185 17.93 -20.81 19.35
C LYS A 185 16.53 -20.22 19.50
N VAL A 186 16.22 -19.15 18.78
CA VAL A 186 14.91 -18.50 18.84
C VAL A 186 13.87 -19.35 18.11
N PRO A 187 12.75 -19.73 18.76
CA PRO A 187 11.69 -20.47 18.12
C PRO A 187 11.14 -19.75 16.87
N GLY A 188 11.00 -20.48 15.77
CA GLY A 188 10.48 -19.95 14.50
C GLY A 188 11.54 -19.58 13.47
N VAL A 189 12.83 -19.52 13.85
CA VAL A 189 13.95 -19.43 12.89
C VAL A 189 14.27 -20.84 12.37
N GLU A 190 14.43 -20.97 11.06
CA GLU A 190 14.74 -22.24 10.38
C GLU A 190 16.22 -22.35 10.04
N SER A 191 16.78 -21.32 9.40
CA SER A 191 18.18 -21.27 9.03
C SER A 191 18.72 -19.85 8.97
N ALA A 192 20.04 -19.70 9.07
CA ALA A 192 20.74 -18.43 9.05
C ALA A 192 21.85 -18.46 7.98
N ILE A 193 21.78 -17.55 7.03
CA ILE A 193 22.76 -17.42 5.94
C ILE A 193 23.59 -16.17 6.21
N ALA A 194 24.84 -16.38 6.62
CA ALA A 194 25.76 -15.33 7.06
C ALA A 194 26.73 -14.91 5.96
N PHE A 195 26.92 -13.60 5.81
CA PHE A 195 27.89 -12.97 4.91
C PHE A 195 28.80 -12.01 5.71
N PRO A 196 29.90 -12.51 6.29
CA PRO A 196 30.94 -11.66 6.85
C PRO A 196 31.59 -10.79 5.79
N GLY A 197 31.82 -9.53 6.10
CA GLY A 197 32.51 -8.61 5.20
C GLY A 197 31.59 -7.87 4.22
N LEU A 198 30.27 -8.01 4.36
CA LEU A 198 29.28 -7.38 3.50
C LEU A 198 28.46 -6.36 4.28
N SER A 199 28.37 -5.12 3.80
CA SER A 199 27.59 -4.05 4.43
C SER A 199 26.16 -3.99 3.89
N ILE A 200 25.17 -3.80 4.79
CA ILE A 200 23.76 -3.68 4.39
C ILE A 200 23.49 -2.43 3.54
N ASN A 201 24.33 -1.40 3.67
CA ASN A 201 24.23 -0.21 2.84
C ASN A 201 24.97 -0.43 1.51
N GLY A 202 24.21 -0.82 0.49
CA GLY A 202 24.71 -0.98 -0.88
C GLY A 202 25.40 -2.32 -1.19
N PHE A 203 25.36 -3.30 -0.27
CA PHE A 203 26.03 -4.61 -0.43
C PHE A 203 27.50 -4.46 -0.81
N THR A 204 28.20 -3.51 -0.19
CA THR A 204 29.62 -3.24 -0.42
C THR A 204 30.49 -4.06 0.51
N ASN A 205 31.69 -4.42 0.07
CA ASN A 205 32.67 -5.11 0.90
C ASN A 205 33.24 -4.16 1.96
N SER A 206 33.18 -4.56 3.23
CA SER A 206 33.70 -3.80 4.38
C SER A 206 34.05 -4.77 5.51
N SER A 207 35.26 -4.68 6.07
CA SER A 207 35.76 -5.70 7.02
C SER A 207 35.08 -5.65 8.39
N ASN A 208 34.53 -4.51 8.79
CA ASN A 208 33.85 -4.32 10.08
C ASN A 208 32.31 -4.50 9.97
N ALA A 209 31.79 -4.90 8.80
CA ALA A 209 30.36 -5.05 8.57
C ALA A 209 29.98 -6.49 8.19
N GLY A 210 28.75 -6.87 8.53
CA GLY A 210 28.22 -8.20 8.25
C GLY A 210 26.72 -8.23 8.07
N ILE A 211 26.23 -9.15 7.24
CA ILE A 211 24.80 -9.39 7.04
C ILE A 211 24.47 -10.85 7.35
N VAL A 212 23.30 -11.09 7.94
CA VAL A 212 22.74 -12.41 8.16
C VAL A 212 21.31 -12.42 7.68
N PHE A 213 20.99 -13.29 6.71
CA PHE A 213 19.61 -13.55 6.31
C PHE A 213 19.06 -14.70 7.12
N LEU A 214 18.09 -14.40 7.99
CA LEU A 214 17.43 -15.38 8.84
C LEU A 214 16.16 -15.83 8.13
N THR A 215 16.13 -17.08 7.65
CA THR A 215 14.90 -17.69 7.14
C THR A 215 14.06 -18.18 8.30
N LEU A 216 12.76 -17.92 8.23
CA LEU A 216 11.78 -18.35 9.21
C LEU A 216 11.09 -19.62 8.74
N LYS A 217 10.56 -20.37 9.70
CA LYS A 217 9.74 -21.55 9.46
C LYS A 217 8.50 -21.24 8.62
N PRO A 218 7.92 -22.24 7.94
CA PRO A 218 6.64 -22.09 7.24
C PRO A 218 5.54 -21.52 8.15
N PHE A 219 4.55 -20.86 7.57
CA PHE A 219 3.46 -20.23 8.34
C PHE A 219 2.62 -21.25 9.11
N GLU A 220 2.55 -22.48 8.60
CA GLU A 220 1.86 -23.62 9.19
C GLU A 220 2.46 -24.01 10.54
N GLU A 221 3.75 -23.75 10.75
CA GLU A 221 4.47 -23.99 12.01
C GLU A 221 4.51 -22.75 12.92
N ARG A 222 4.13 -21.57 12.42
CA ARG A 222 4.15 -20.27 13.12
C ARG A 222 2.76 -19.69 13.28
N THR A 223 1.91 -20.38 14.04
CA THR A 223 0.48 -20.04 14.18
C THR A 223 0.16 -19.07 15.32
N THR A 224 1.07 -18.87 16.26
CA THR A 224 0.88 -17.94 17.39
C THR A 224 1.40 -16.54 17.04
N PRO A 225 0.79 -15.46 17.59
CA PRO A 225 1.25 -14.09 17.36
C PRO A 225 2.72 -13.84 17.72
N ASP A 226 3.22 -14.54 18.74
CA ASP A 226 4.62 -14.47 19.20
C ASP A 226 5.62 -15.04 18.18
N LEU A 227 5.15 -15.88 17.25
CA LEU A 227 5.95 -16.45 16.16
C LEU A 227 5.82 -15.66 14.85
N SER A 228 5.18 -14.48 14.89
CA SER A 228 5.19 -13.57 13.74
C SER A 228 6.60 -13.03 13.47
N ALA A 229 6.93 -12.72 12.22
CA ALA A 229 8.26 -12.17 11.88
C ALA A 229 8.60 -10.92 12.69
N GLY A 230 7.63 -10.05 12.96
CA GLY A 230 7.82 -8.86 13.79
C GLY A 230 8.14 -9.18 15.26
N ALA A 231 7.44 -10.15 15.85
CA ALA A 231 7.70 -10.61 17.22
C ALA A 231 9.06 -11.30 17.33
N ILE A 232 9.41 -12.17 16.38
CA ILE A 232 10.72 -12.83 16.30
C ILE A 232 11.83 -11.79 16.14
N ALA A 233 11.65 -10.79 15.28
CA ALA A 233 12.63 -9.70 15.13
C ALA A 233 12.80 -8.90 16.45
N GLY A 234 11.70 -8.63 17.16
CA GLY A 234 11.73 -7.98 18.47
C GLY A 234 12.51 -8.79 19.51
N GLN A 235 12.24 -10.08 19.63
CA GLN A 235 12.96 -10.99 20.52
C GLN A 235 14.45 -11.06 20.17
N LEU A 236 14.77 -11.23 18.89
CA LEU A 236 16.16 -11.26 18.42
C LEU A 236 16.89 -9.95 18.74
N ASN A 237 16.27 -8.80 18.50
CA ASN A 237 16.85 -7.51 18.84
C ASN A 237 17.13 -7.38 20.35
N GLN A 238 16.28 -7.94 21.20
CA GLN A 238 16.50 -7.97 22.65
C GLN A 238 17.69 -8.87 23.04
N GLU A 239 17.78 -10.07 22.46
CA GLU A 239 18.85 -11.03 22.75
C GLU A 239 20.22 -10.59 22.18
N LEU A 240 20.22 -9.95 21.01
CA LEU A 240 21.43 -9.44 20.37
C LEU A 240 22.02 -8.22 21.09
N GLY A 241 21.25 -7.52 21.92
CA GLY A 241 21.73 -6.40 22.73
C GLY A 241 22.83 -6.79 23.74
N VAL A 242 23.05 -8.08 23.97
CA VAL A 242 24.13 -8.59 24.84
C VAL A 242 25.50 -8.53 24.15
N ILE A 243 25.55 -8.54 22.81
CA ILE A 243 26.79 -8.54 22.04
C ILE A 243 27.50 -7.19 22.22
N GLN A 244 28.63 -7.22 22.91
CA GLN A 244 29.49 -6.05 23.11
C GLN A 244 30.29 -5.74 21.83
N ASP A 245 30.76 -4.50 21.69
CA ASP A 245 31.64 -4.02 20.61
C ASP A 245 31.07 -4.04 19.18
N SER A 246 29.76 -4.23 19.02
CA SER A 246 29.08 -4.11 17.72
C SER A 246 27.65 -3.59 17.87
N PHE A 247 27.19 -2.81 16.89
CA PHE A 247 25.77 -2.55 16.72
C PHE A 247 25.16 -3.64 15.84
N SER A 248 24.34 -4.50 16.44
CA SER A 248 23.63 -5.57 15.73
C SER A 248 22.13 -5.34 15.81
N ALA A 249 21.44 -5.48 14.68
CA ALA A 249 20.00 -5.28 14.61
C ALA A 249 19.36 -6.15 13.53
N ILE A 250 18.11 -6.54 13.76
CA ILE A 250 17.26 -7.32 12.86
C ILE A 250 16.13 -6.43 12.36
N PHE A 251 15.96 -6.40 11.04
CA PHE A 251 14.90 -5.67 10.36
C PHE A 251 14.05 -6.60 9.50
N PRO A 252 12.76 -6.29 9.33
CA PRO A 252 11.95 -6.94 8.32
C PRO A 252 12.49 -6.59 6.92
N PRO A 253 12.24 -7.44 5.91
CA PRO A 253 12.60 -7.13 4.54
C PRO A 253 11.75 -5.99 3.96
N PRO A 254 12.22 -5.35 2.87
CA PRO A 254 11.45 -4.30 2.21
C PRO A 254 10.10 -4.84 1.69
N PRO A 255 8.99 -4.11 1.88
CA PRO A 255 7.67 -4.52 1.39
C PRO A 255 7.62 -4.74 -0.12
N VAL A 256 8.39 -3.95 -0.89
CA VAL A 256 8.53 -4.09 -2.34
C VAL A 256 9.98 -4.43 -2.69
N GLN A 257 10.20 -5.57 -3.37
CA GLN A 257 11.54 -5.97 -3.78
C GLN A 257 12.15 -4.95 -4.75
N GLY A 258 13.43 -4.64 -4.56
CA GLY A 258 14.15 -3.64 -5.35
C GLY A 258 14.01 -2.19 -4.87
N LEU A 259 13.14 -1.92 -3.88
CA LEU A 259 12.99 -0.60 -3.26
C LEU A 259 13.56 -0.59 -1.84
N GLY A 260 14.87 -0.81 -1.76
CA GLY A 260 15.65 -0.83 -0.51
C GLY A 260 16.17 -2.21 -0.13
N ALA A 261 17.08 -2.22 0.84
CA ALA A 261 17.69 -3.45 1.36
C ALA A 261 16.96 -3.99 2.61
N ILE A 262 16.36 -3.10 3.39
CA ILE A 262 15.60 -3.39 4.62
C ILE A 262 14.28 -2.61 4.61
N GLY A 263 13.32 -3.03 5.44
CA GLY A 263 12.10 -2.28 5.69
C GLY A 263 12.35 -1.01 6.52
N GLY A 264 11.36 -0.12 6.55
CA GLY A 264 11.44 1.18 7.23
C GLY A 264 11.61 2.33 6.24
N PHE A 265 12.23 3.41 6.70
CA PHE A 265 12.54 4.58 5.88
C PHE A 265 14.04 4.76 5.72
N LYS A 266 14.40 5.43 4.62
CA LYS A 266 15.77 5.84 4.35
C LYS A 266 15.80 7.28 3.86
N LEU A 267 16.70 8.07 4.44
CA LEU A 267 17.01 9.42 3.98
C LEU A 267 18.51 9.58 3.74
N GLN A 268 18.84 10.61 2.99
CA GLN A 268 20.19 11.07 2.72
C GLN A 268 20.31 12.48 3.28
N ILE A 269 21.20 12.68 4.25
CA ILE A 269 21.58 14.02 4.70
C ILE A 269 22.66 14.51 3.74
N GLU A 270 22.42 15.63 3.07
CA GLU A 270 23.28 16.18 2.02
C GLU A 270 23.96 17.46 2.49
N ASP A 271 25.25 17.56 2.21
CA ASP A 271 25.99 18.82 2.28
C ASP A 271 25.90 19.56 0.94
N ARG A 272 25.05 20.59 0.89
CA ARG A 272 24.86 21.43 -0.31
C ARG A 272 25.75 22.66 -0.34
N ALA A 273 26.33 23.05 0.80
CA ALA A 273 27.21 24.19 0.91
C ALA A 273 28.70 23.82 0.74
N GLY A 274 29.03 22.53 0.73
CA GLY A 274 30.42 22.06 0.62
C GLY A 274 31.21 22.26 1.91
N LEU A 275 30.56 22.06 3.06
CA LEU A 275 31.14 22.14 4.40
C LEU A 275 32.18 21.04 4.68
N GLY A 276 32.09 19.90 4.00
CA GLY A 276 33.05 18.80 4.10
C GLY A 276 32.65 17.68 5.06
N TYR A 277 33.51 16.65 5.14
CA TYR A 277 33.20 15.38 5.83
C TYR A 277 32.94 15.55 7.34
N GLU A 278 33.77 16.31 8.05
CA GLU A 278 33.64 16.48 9.50
C GLU A 278 32.37 17.25 9.89
N ALA A 279 32.02 18.29 9.14
CA ALA A 279 30.81 19.06 9.38
C ALA A 279 29.55 18.22 9.15
N LEU A 280 29.55 17.38 8.11
CA LEU A 280 28.46 16.46 7.83
C LEU A 280 28.33 15.37 8.90
N ASP A 281 29.44 14.80 9.38
CA ASP A 281 29.45 13.84 10.50
C ASP A 281 28.88 14.45 11.79
N GLY A 282 29.26 15.69 12.10
CA GLY A 282 28.69 16.45 13.21
C GLY A 282 27.17 16.63 13.09
N ALA A 283 26.69 17.00 11.90
CA ALA A 283 25.25 17.15 11.62
C ALA A 283 24.48 15.83 11.75
N VAL A 284 25.04 14.73 11.22
CA VAL A 284 24.47 13.38 11.32
C VAL A 284 24.38 12.93 12.78
N LYS A 285 25.45 13.12 13.56
CA LYS A 285 25.47 12.76 14.99
C LYS A 285 24.46 13.57 15.79
N ALA A 286 24.37 14.88 15.54
CA ALA A 286 23.37 15.74 16.18
C ALA A 286 21.93 15.32 15.84
N PHE A 287 21.67 15.01 14.57
CA PHE A 287 20.39 14.49 14.11
C PHE A 287 20.04 13.16 14.79
N LEU A 288 20.97 12.18 14.78
CA LEU A 288 20.75 10.86 15.40
C LEU A 288 20.57 10.94 16.92
N ALA A 289 21.31 11.82 17.60
CA ALA A 289 21.16 12.01 19.05
C ALA A 289 19.73 12.45 19.40
N LYS A 290 19.20 13.46 18.70
CA LYS A 290 17.84 13.93 18.91
C LYS A 290 16.78 12.95 18.42
N ALA A 291 17.03 12.27 17.31
CA ALA A 291 16.10 11.31 16.74
C ALA A 291 15.92 10.06 17.61
N ARG A 292 16.93 9.68 18.41
CA ARG A 292 16.82 8.58 19.39
C ARG A 292 15.94 8.93 20.60
N GLU A 293 15.72 10.22 20.88
CA GLU A 293 14.82 10.67 21.96
C GLU A 293 13.34 10.68 21.51
N ALA A 294 13.08 10.58 20.21
CA ALA A 294 11.74 10.63 19.64
C ALA A 294 11.01 9.28 19.79
N PRO A 295 9.83 9.23 20.43
CA PRO A 295 9.09 7.98 20.62
C PRO A 295 8.54 7.39 19.32
N GLU A 296 8.43 8.18 18.25
CA GLU A 296 7.89 7.75 16.96
C GLU A 296 8.90 6.93 16.13
N LEU A 297 10.19 6.93 16.51
CA LEU A 297 11.28 6.35 15.73
C LEU A 297 11.99 5.23 16.49
N VAL A 298 12.44 4.20 15.77
CA VAL A 298 13.22 3.11 16.35
C VAL A 298 14.27 2.60 15.35
N GLY A 299 15.35 2.01 15.87
CA GLY A 299 16.36 1.34 15.04
C GLY A 299 17.10 2.29 14.11
N LEU A 300 17.34 3.53 14.54
CA LEU A 300 18.05 4.55 13.77
C LEU A 300 19.56 4.25 13.70
N PHE A 301 20.10 4.17 12.49
CA PHE A 301 21.53 4.01 12.26
C PHE A 301 22.01 4.70 10.99
N SER A 302 23.31 4.99 10.94
CA SER A 302 24.03 5.48 9.76
C SER A 302 25.23 4.59 9.51
N SER A 303 25.59 4.44 8.24
CA SER A 303 26.84 3.79 7.85
C SER A 303 27.91 4.80 7.42
N TYR A 304 27.63 6.09 7.59
CA TYR A 304 28.56 7.17 7.33
C TYR A 304 29.58 7.29 8.46
N GLN A 305 30.85 7.16 8.09
CA GLN A 305 31.98 7.19 9.01
C GLN A 305 33.10 7.98 8.36
N VAL A 306 33.69 8.92 9.10
CA VAL A 306 34.76 9.82 8.60
C VAL A 306 36.10 9.60 9.30
N ASN A 307 36.12 8.84 10.40
CA ASN A 307 37.29 8.63 11.26
C ASN A 307 37.85 7.21 11.16
N VAL A 308 37.75 6.58 10.00
CA VAL A 308 38.28 5.22 9.81
C VAL A 308 39.81 5.28 9.75
N PRO A 309 40.53 4.49 10.56
CA PRO A 309 41.99 4.47 10.54
C PRO A 309 42.54 4.09 9.16
N GLN A 310 43.48 4.89 8.66
CA GLN A 310 44.15 4.70 7.37
C GLN A 310 45.67 4.86 7.55
N LEU A 311 46.44 4.31 6.61
CA LEU A 311 47.89 4.51 6.55
C LEU A 311 48.21 5.41 5.35
N TYR A 312 48.89 6.53 5.62
CA TYR A 312 49.41 7.42 4.60
C TYR A 312 50.89 7.12 4.36
N ALA A 313 51.21 6.59 3.18
CA ALA A 313 52.58 6.36 2.75
C ALA A 313 53.09 7.58 1.96
N ASP A 314 53.86 8.45 2.63
CA ASP A 314 54.46 9.62 2.00
C ASP A 314 55.80 9.26 1.36
N VAL A 315 55.87 9.36 0.03
CA VAL A 315 57.06 8.98 -0.73
C VAL A 315 57.96 10.20 -0.92
N ASP A 316 59.20 10.11 -0.42
CA ASP A 316 60.22 11.13 -0.66
C ASP A 316 60.72 11.05 -2.11
N ARG A 317 60.11 11.86 -2.96
CA ARG A 317 60.43 11.97 -4.38
C ARG A 317 61.86 12.48 -4.62
N ALA A 318 62.40 13.30 -3.73
CA ALA A 318 63.76 13.80 -3.84
C ALA A 318 64.77 12.68 -3.55
N LYS A 319 64.53 11.90 -2.50
CA LYS A 319 65.36 10.74 -2.13
C LYS A 319 65.30 9.63 -3.17
N ALA A 320 64.11 9.33 -3.70
CA ALA A 320 63.94 8.39 -4.80
C ALA A 320 64.79 8.78 -6.02
N ARG A 321 64.79 10.07 -6.40
CA ARG A 321 65.62 10.57 -7.52
C ARG A 321 67.11 10.50 -7.24
N GLN A 322 67.55 10.82 -6.02
CA GLN A 322 68.97 10.74 -5.62
C GLN A 322 69.50 9.30 -5.67
N LEU A 323 68.67 8.33 -5.26
CA LEU A 323 69.01 6.92 -5.25
C LEU A 323 68.76 6.22 -6.60
N GLY A 324 68.30 6.95 -7.62
CA GLY A 324 68.02 6.41 -8.95
C GLY A 324 66.88 5.39 -8.95
N VAL A 325 65.83 5.64 -8.16
CA VAL A 325 64.64 4.78 -8.11
C VAL A 325 63.49 5.47 -8.84
N PRO A 326 62.97 4.88 -9.94
CA PRO A 326 61.77 5.39 -10.60
C PRO A 326 60.55 5.33 -9.67
N LEU A 327 59.77 6.40 -9.60
CA LEU A 327 58.54 6.44 -8.77
C LEU A 327 57.51 5.39 -9.18
N THR A 328 57.46 5.05 -10.47
CA THR A 328 56.60 3.98 -10.99
C THR A 328 56.93 2.64 -10.37
N GLU A 329 58.22 2.34 -10.13
CA GLU A 329 58.64 1.09 -9.48
C GLU A 329 58.23 1.05 -8.01
N VAL A 330 58.28 2.20 -7.31
CA VAL A 330 57.79 2.32 -5.93
C VAL A 330 56.29 2.04 -5.86
N PHE A 331 55.49 2.71 -6.70
CA PHE A 331 54.04 2.52 -6.73
C PHE A 331 53.64 1.12 -7.20
N ASN A 332 54.32 0.55 -8.20
CA ASN A 332 54.11 -0.84 -8.63
C ASN A 332 54.43 -1.82 -7.51
N THR A 333 55.52 -1.60 -6.77
CA THR A 333 55.88 -2.45 -5.61
C THR A 333 54.77 -2.39 -4.56
N LEU A 334 54.33 -1.20 -4.16
CA LEU A 334 53.24 -1.05 -3.21
C LEU A 334 51.94 -1.71 -3.71
N GLN A 335 51.58 -1.50 -4.98
CA GLN A 335 50.36 -2.07 -5.58
C GLN A 335 50.41 -3.60 -5.68
N ILE A 336 51.52 -4.16 -6.14
CA ILE A 336 51.70 -5.62 -6.30
C ILE A 336 51.68 -6.31 -4.95
N TYR A 337 52.50 -5.85 -3.99
CA TYR A 337 52.65 -6.54 -2.71
C TYR A 337 51.41 -6.34 -1.82
N LEU A 338 50.84 -5.14 -1.74
CA LEU A 338 49.74 -4.83 -0.82
C LEU A 338 48.35 -4.98 -1.48
N GLY A 339 48.17 -4.41 -2.68
CA GLY A 339 46.86 -4.27 -3.34
C GLY A 339 46.44 -5.41 -4.27
N SER A 340 47.36 -6.34 -4.57
CA SER A 340 47.26 -7.36 -5.62
C SER A 340 47.17 -6.80 -7.05
N VAL A 341 47.78 -7.50 -8.00
CA VAL A 341 47.71 -7.14 -9.42
C VAL A 341 47.28 -8.33 -10.25
N TYR A 342 46.34 -8.10 -11.17
CA TYR A 342 46.00 -9.06 -12.21
C TYR A 342 47.11 -9.11 -13.26
N VAL A 343 47.63 -10.31 -13.53
CA VAL A 343 48.75 -10.51 -14.46
C VAL A 343 48.23 -11.00 -15.82
N ASN A 344 47.52 -12.13 -15.80
CA ASN A 344 46.97 -12.78 -16.98
C ASN A 344 45.91 -13.79 -16.56
N ASP A 345 45.36 -14.48 -17.56
CA ASP A 345 44.45 -15.59 -17.36
C ASP A 345 45.14 -16.92 -17.65
N PHE A 346 44.66 -17.99 -17.01
CA PHE A 346 45.05 -19.35 -17.32
C PHE A 346 43.82 -20.28 -17.40
N ASN A 347 43.90 -21.29 -18.27
CA ASN A 347 42.82 -22.25 -18.44
C ASN A 347 43.05 -23.50 -17.59
N LYS A 348 42.06 -23.87 -16.79
CA LYS A 348 42.04 -25.12 -16.02
C LYS A 348 40.63 -25.70 -16.04
N PHE A 349 40.48 -27.01 -16.24
CA PHE A 349 39.16 -27.68 -16.23
C PHE A 349 38.13 -27.08 -17.21
N GLY A 350 38.58 -26.60 -18.38
CA GLY A 350 37.69 -25.98 -19.37
C GLY A 350 37.17 -24.59 -18.99
N ARG A 351 37.69 -23.99 -17.91
CA ARG A 351 37.36 -22.62 -17.47
C ARG A 351 38.62 -21.76 -17.39
N THR A 352 38.47 -20.51 -17.81
CA THR A 352 39.49 -19.47 -17.68
C THR A 352 39.44 -18.87 -16.27
N TYR A 353 40.58 -18.83 -15.60
CA TYR A 353 40.76 -18.25 -14.26
C TYR A 353 41.77 -17.12 -14.32
N SER A 354 41.55 -16.08 -13.52
CA SER A 354 42.50 -14.97 -13.40
C SER A 354 43.66 -15.31 -12.48
N VAL A 355 44.88 -14.94 -12.89
CA VAL A 355 46.08 -15.01 -12.08
C VAL A 355 46.31 -13.64 -11.46
N ARG A 356 46.26 -13.58 -10.13
CA ARG A 356 46.58 -12.39 -9.34
C ARG A 356 47.82 -12.66 -8.50
N VAL A 357 48.74 -11.70 -8.50
CA VAL A 357 49.93 -11.73 -7.63
C VAL A 357 49.72 -10.77 -6.46
N GLN A 358 50.09 -11.22 -5.26
CA GLN A 358 50.03 -10.45 -4.02
C GLN A 358 51.10 -10.98 -3.06
N ALA A 359 51.55 -10.17 -2.11
CA ALA A 359 52.35 -10.69 -1.00
C ALA A 359 51.51 -11.61 -0.11
N ASP A 360 52.16 -12.65 0.41
CA ASP A 360 51.56 -13.52 1.42
C ASP A 360 51.22 -12.73 2.69
N ALA A 361 50.18 -13.15 3.42
CA ALA A 361 49.53 -12.35 4.45
C ALA A 361 50.50 -11.87 5.55
N ALA A 362 51.44 -12.72 5.97
CA ALA A 362 52.41 -12.43 7.01
C ALA A 362 53.39 -11.29 6.68
N TYR A 363 53.52 -10.88 5.41
CA TYR A 363 54.42 -9.82 4.95
C TYR A 363 53.71 -8.51 4.61
N ARG A 364 52.43 -8.39 4.98
CA ARG A 364 51.61 -7.20 4.73
C ARG A 364 50.53 -7.01 5.81
N ALA A 365 50.77 -7.55 7.00
CA ALA A 365 49.79 -7.53 8.09
C ALA A 365 49.95 -6.28 8.96
N GLN A 366 51.18 -5.77 9.09
CA GLN A 366 51.51 -4.64 9.96
C GLN A 366 52.10 -3.46 9.16
N PRO A 367 51.96 -2.22 9.64
CA PRO A 367 52.53 -1.03 8.98
C PRO A 367 54.04 -1.16 8.74
N GLU A 368 54.78 -1.77 9.67
CA GLU A 368 56.23 -1.94 9.57
C GLU A 368 56.65 -2.87 8.41
N ASP A 369 55.75 -3.72 7.93
CA ASP A 369 56.02 -4.61 6.81
C ASP A 369 56.17 -3.85 5.49
N ILE A 370 55.50 -2.70 5.35
CA ILE A 370 55.60 -1.83 4.17
C ILE A 370 57.05 -1.39 3.97
N GLY A 371 57.73 -0.99 5.05
CA GLY A 371 59.12 -0.54 5.00
C GLY A 371 60.12 -1.65 4.63
N LYS A 372 59.77 -2.92 4.86
CA LYS A 372 60.62 -4.09 4.55
C LYS A 372 60.62 -4.45 3.06
N LEU A 373 59.60 -4.02 2.31
CA LEU A 373 59.52 -4.22 0.87
C LEU A 373 60.71 -3.53 0.18
N LYS A 374 61.21 -4.12 -0.90
CA LYS A 374 62.38 -3.60 -1.62
C LYS A 374 62.03 -3.30 -3.07
N VAL A 375 62.52 -2.15 -3.55
CA VAL A 375 62.39 -1.70 -4.93
C VAL A 375 63.77 -1.68 -5.58
N ARG A 376 63.82 -1.95 -6.89
CA ARG A 376 65.06 -1.95 -7.66
C ARG A 376 65.36 -0.53 -8.18
N SER A 377 66.59 -0.07 -8.01
CA SER A 377 67.10 1.16 -8.65
C SER A 377 67.57 0.91 -10.08
N ASP A 378 67.73 1.99 -10.85
CA ASP A 378 68.34 1.98 -12.19
C ASP A 378 69.79 1.46 -12.18
N LYS A 379 70.44 1.47 -11.00
CA LYS A 379 71.78 0.92 -10.78
C LYS A 379 71.77 -0.58 -10.42
N GLY A 380 70.59 -1.19 -10.36
CA GLY A 380 70.38 -2.61 -10.03
C GLY A 380 70.34 -2.93 -8.54
N GLU A 381 70.62 -1.96 -7.66
CA GLU A 381 70.59 -2.10 -6.20
C GLU A 381 69.14 -2.22 -5.69
N MET A 382 68.93 -3.09 -4.69
CA MET A 382 67.63 -3.25 -4.03
C MET A 382 67.56 -2.35 -2.79
N ILE A 383 66.67 -1.36 -2.83
CA ILE A 383 66.52 -0.35 -1.79
C ILE A 383 65.24 -0.64 -1.00
N PRO A 384 65.29 -0.73 0.35
CA PRO A 384 64.09 -0.89 1.15
C PRO A 384 63.21 0.35 1.08
N LEU A 385 61.89 0.16 1.07
CA LEU A 385 60.94 1.27 1.01
C LEU A 385 61.06 2.19 2.23
N SER A 386 61.47 1.70 3.40
CA SER A 386 61.74 2.54 4.57
C SER A 386 62.79 3.64 4.35
N ALA A 387 63.64 3.52 3.32
CA ALA A 387 64.59 4.57 2.94
C ALA A 387 64.00 5.62 1.99
N LEU A 388 62.80 5.38 1.46
CA LEU A 388 62.17 6.14 0.38
C LEU A 388 60.78 6.65 0.74
N LEU A 389 60.13 6.11 1.76
CA LEU A 389 58.81 6.52 2.22
C LEU A 389 58.72 6.51 3.74
N ASP A 390 57.84 7.37 4.25
CA ASP A 390 57.39 7.37 5.64
C ASP A 390 55.93 6.90 5.72
N VAL A 391 55.60 6.09 6.72
CA VAL A 391 54.23 5.60 6.92
C VAL A 391 53.67 6.23 8.19
N SER A 392 52.66 7.08 8.03
CA SER A 392 51.97 7.72 9.14
C SER A 392 50.52 7.25 9.24
N SER A 393 50.00 7.17 10.45
CA SER A 393 48.58 6.92 10.67
C SER A 393 47.77 8.19 10.40
N THR A 394 46.72 8.06 9.63
CA THR A 394 45.73 9.11 9.37
C THR A 394 44.33 8.54 9.55
N ALA A 395 43.32 9.39 9.46
CA ALA A 395 41.92 8.97 9.47
C ALA A 395 41.22 9.56 8.25
N GLY A 396 40.26 8.81 7.71
CA GLY A 396 39.46 9.27 6.58
C GLY A 396 38.17 8.47 6.43
N PRO A 397 37.29 8.90 5.53
CA PRO A 397 36.06 8.17 5.26
C PRO A 397 36.38 6.82 4.60
N GLU A 398 35.74 5.75 5.09
CA GLU A 398 35.78 4.45 4.40
C GLU A 398 35.05 4.54 3.06
N ARG A 399 33.94 5.30 3.03
CA ARG A 399 33.10 5.50 1.84
C ARG A 399 32.70 6.95 1.70
N ALA A 400 33.00 7.54 0.55
CA ALA A 400 32.50 8.86 0.17
C ALA A 400 31.18 8.69 -0.60
N MET A 401 30.06 8.78 0.11
CA MET A 401 28.74 8.67 -0.51
C MET A 401 28.32 9.98 -1.16
N ARG A 402 27.59 9.87 -2.27
CA ARG A 402 26.95 11.01 -2.91
C ARG A 402 25.50 10.71 -3.25
N TYR A 403 24.64 11.69 -3.05
CA TYR A 403 23.25 11.68 -3.51
C TYR A 403 23.00 12.93 -4.34
N ASN A 404 22.40 12.77 -5.52
CA ASN A 404 22.19 13.85 -6.49
C ASN A 404 23.43 14.72 -6.80
N GLY A 405 24.63 14.14 -6.66
CA GLY A 405 25.92 14.79 -6.90
C GLY A 405 26.54 15.48 -5.68
N PHE A 406 25.80 15.65 -4.57
CA PHE A 406 26.27 16.23 -3.31
C PHE A 406 26.88 15.16 -2.41
N LEU A 407 27.80 15.55 -1.52
CA LEU A 407 28.29 14.68 -0.46
C LEU A 407 27.11 14.34 0.47
N SER A 408 26.89 13.06 0.73
CA SER A 408 25.75 12.62 1.54
C SER A 408 26.12 11.60 2.61
N ALA A 409 25.27 11.51 3.62
CA ALA A 409 25.29 10.52 4.68
C ALA A 409 23.94 9.80 4.73
N ASP A 410 23.96 8.47 4.74
CA ASP A 410 22.73 7.68 4.80
C ASP A 410 22.21 7.59 6.24
N ILE A 411 20.90 7.70 6.40
CA ILE A 411 20.22 7.38 7.65
C ILE A 411 19.11 6.39 7.34
N ASN A 412 19.12 5.28 8.07
CA ASN A 412 18.09 4.26 8.03
C ASN A 412 17.39 4.25 9.39
N GLY A 413 16.10 3.95 9.38
CA GLY A 413 15.32 3.82 10.60
C GLY A 413 13.95 3.22 10.30
N ASN A 414 13.18 2.99 11.35
CA ASN A 414 11.83 2.48 11.22
C ASN A 414 10.85 3.28 12.09
N ALA A 415 9.57 3.23 11.73
CA ALA A 415 8.52 3.70 12.61
C ALA A 415 8.46 2.80 13.85
N ALA A 416 8.32 3.40 15.03
CA ALA A 416 8.15 2.64 16.27
C ALA A 416 6.84 1.82 16.24
N PRO A 417 6.76 0.70 16.96
CA PRO A 417 5.52 -0.09 17.03
C PRO A 417 4.31 0.76 17.41
N GLY A 418 3.24 0.69 16.59
CA GLY A 418 2.03 1.49 16.77
C GLY A 418 2.03 2.85 16.06
N PHE A 419 3.14 3.26 15.45
CA PHE A 419 3.23 4.46 14.61
C PHE A 419 3.25 4.09 13.12
N SER A 420 2.74 4.98 12.28
CA SER A 420 2.76 4.79 10.82
C SER A 420 4.03 5.32 10.16
N SER A 421 4.26 4.95 8.89
CA SER A 421 5.34 5.52 8.08
C SER A 421 5.21 7.04 7.92
N GLY A 422 4.00 7.56 7.76
CA GLY A 422 3.75 9.01 7.70
C GLY A 422 4.12 9.73 8.99
N GLN A 423 3.77 9.18 10.16
CA GLN A 423 4.15 9.78 11.45
C GLN A 423 5.66 9.79 11.67
N ALA A 424 6.36 8.73 11.26
CA ALA A 424 7.82 8.69 11.30
C ALA A 424 8.45 9.75 10.37
N GLN A 425 7.88 9.98 9.19
CA GLN A 425 8.34 11.04 8.28
C GLN A 425 8.15 12.44 8.86
N ASP A 426 7.00 12.70 9.48
CA ASP A 426 6.71 13.98 10.13
C ASP A 426 7.69 14.24 11.29
N ALA A 427 7.98 13.20 12.10
CA ALA A 427 8.95 13.28 13.18
C ALA A 427 10.37 13.57 12.65
N VAL A 428 10.83 12.85 11.62
CA VAL A 428 12.14 13.08 10.99
C VAL A 428 12.23 14.48 10.40
N THR A 429 11.19 14.95 9.71
CA THR A 429 11.16 16.30 9.10
C THR A 429 11.26 17.38 10.16
N ARG A 430 10.54 17.23 11.28
CA ARG A 430 10.61 18.11 12.45
C ARG A 430 12.01 18.13 13.05
N ILE A 431 12.60 16.96 13.31
CA ILE A 431 13.94 16.85 13.90
C ILE A 431 14.99 17.44 12.97
N ALA A 432 14.93 17.14 11.68
CA ALA A 432 15.85 17.66 10.67
C ALA A 432 15.82 19.19 10.62
N ALA A 433 14.64 19.81 10.69
CA ALA A 433 14.49 21.26 10.74
C ALA A 433 15.10 21.89 12.01
N GLU A 434 15.19 21.13 13.11
CA GLU A 434 15.73 21.61 14.39
C GLU A 434 17.22 21.35 14.57
N THR A 435 17.80 20.32 13.91
CA THR A 435 19.19 19.90 14.14
C THR A 435 20.15 20.21 12.99
N LEU A 436 19.66 20.27 11.75
CA LEU A 436 20.55 20.41 10.60
C LEU A 436 21.06 21.85 10.49
N PRO A 437 22.39 22.05 10.35
CA PRO A 437 22.96 23.38 10.18
C PRO A 437 22.63 23.95 8.81
N ALA A 438 22.73 25.28 8.67
CA ALA A 438 22.54 25.95 7.39
C ALA A 438 23.50 25.39 6.33
N GLY A 439 22.97 25.04 5.16
CA GLY A 439 23.74 24.42 4.07
C GLY A 439 23.69 22.89 4.05
N VAL A 440 23.21 22.25 5.12
CA VAL A 440 22.90 20.81 5.16
C VAL A 440 21.39 20.62 5.06
N THR A 441 20.96 19.75 4.17
CA THR A 441 19.55 19.37 4.02
C THR A 441 19.41 17.86 4.07
N PHE A 442 18.19 17.36 3.99
CA PHE A 442 17.94 15.95 3.77
C PHE A 442 17.05 15.73 2.55
N GLU A 443 17.19 14.56 1.94
CA GLU A 443 16.30 14.05 0.90
C GLU A 443 15.87 12.62 1.23
N TRP A 444 14.60 12.31 0.95
CA TRP A 444 14.08 10.96 1.07
C TRP A 444 14.47 10.11 -0.14
N THR A 445 14.73 8.82 0.08
CA THR A 445 15.09 7.88 -0.99
C THR A 445 14.28 6.58 -0.89
N GLU A 446 14.50 5.66 -1.82
CA GLU A 446 13.91 4.32 -1.85
C GLU A 446 12.36 4.33 -1.71
N LEU A 447 11.80 3.53 -0.80
CA LEU A 447 10.36 3.39 -0.62
C LEU A 447 9.70 4.69 -0.12
N THR A 448 10.38 5.44 0.75
CA THR A 448 9.85 6.68 1.33
C THR A 448 9.72 7.78 0.26
N TYR A 449 10.66 7.83 -0.70
CA TYR A 449 10.53 8.72 -1.85
C TYR A 449 9.29 8.40 -2.70
N GLN A 450 9.00 7.12 -2.92
CA GLN A 450 7.79 6.69 -3.63
C GLN A 450 6.52 7.05 -2.86
N GLU A 451 6.53 6.95 -1.53
CA GLU A 451 5.42 7.35 -0.67
C GLU A 451 5.12 8.85 -0.78
N ILE A 452 6.14 9.71 -0.77
CA ILE A 452 5.95 11.17 -0.87
C ILE A 452 5.40 11.58 -2.23
N ILE A 453 5.92 11.03 -3.32
CA ILE A 453 5.40 11.31 -4.66
C ILE A 453 3.97 10.79 -4.81
N ALA A 454 3.68 9.61 -4.23
CA ALA A 454 2.35 9.03 -4.25
C ALA A 454 1.33 9.83 -3.44
N GLY A 455 1.71 10.35 -2.27
CA GLY A 455 0.82 11.01 -1.32
C GLY A 455 0.03 12.17 -1.92
N ASN A 456 0.62 12.88 -2.90
CA ASN A 456 -0.04 14.00 -3.57
C ASN A 456 -1.11 13.57 -4.60
N SER A 457 -1.06 12.32 -5.08
CA SER A 457 -1.96 11.83 -6.12
C SER A 457 -3.36 11.49 -5.59
N ALA A 458 -3.46 10.93 -4.38
CA ALA A 458 -4.74 10.51 -3.79
C ALA A 458 -5.74 11.69 -3.67
N PHE A 459 -5.24 12.88 -3.33
CA PHE A 459 -6.04 14.10 -3.22
C PHE A 459 -6.67 14.53 -4.56
N LEU A 460 -6.02 14.23 -5.69
CA LEU A 460 -6.55 14.51 -7.02
C LEU A 460 -7.50 13.39 -7.51
N ILE A 461 -7.20 12.14 -7.15
CA ILE A 461 -7.94 10.97 -7.63
C ILE A 461 -9.35 10.90 -7.08
N PHE A 462 -9.54 11.06 -5.76
CA PHE A 462 -10.87 10.94 -5.16
C PHE A 462 -11.88 11.94 -5.74
N PRO A 463 -11.58 13.26 -5.84
CA PRO A 463 -12.47 14.21 -6.50
C PRO A 463 -12.70 13.88 -7.98
N LEU A 464 -11.69 13.44 -8.71
CA LEU A 464 -11.82 13.07 -10.12
C LEU A 464 -12.74 11.85 -10.31
N SER A 465 -12.59 10.81 -9.49
CA SER A 465 -13.48 9.64 -9.50
C SER A 465 -14.92 10.04 -9.17
N ILE A 466 -15.13 10.88 -8.15
CA ILE A 466 -16.48 11.38 -7.79
C ILE A 466 -17.06 12.21 -8.94
N LEU A 467 -16.26 13.06 -9.57
CA LEU A 467 -16.68 13.87 -10.73
C LEU A 467 -17.09 12.99 -11.91
N LEU A 468 -16.32 11.95 -12.22
CA LEU A 468 -16.64 11.05 -13.34
C LEU A 468 -17.90 10.22 -13.06
N VAL A 469 -18.07 9.73 -11.82
CA VAL A 469 -19.34 9.11 -11.39
C VAL A 469 -20.50 10.08 -11.57
N PHE A 470 -20.34 11.33 -11.13
CA PHE A 470 -21.34 12.36 -11.30
C PHE A 470 -21.70 12.59 -12.77
N LEU A 471 -20.71 12.72 -13.66
CA LEU A 471 -20.91 12.95 -15.09
C LEU A 471 -21.61 11.77 -15.77
N VAL A 472 -21.21 10.53 -15.46
CA VAL A 472 -21.86 9.34 -16.01
C VAL A 472 -23.31 9.23 -15.57
N LEU A 473 -23.59 9.48 -14.28
CA LEU A 473 -24.96 9.51 -13.77
C LEU A 473 -25.76 10.67 -14.35
N ALA A 474 -25.15 11.83 -14.55
CA ALA A 474 -25.80 12.99 -15.15
C ALA A 474 -26.23 12.71 -16.59
N ALA A 475 -25.36 12.07 -17.36
CA ALA A 475 -25.66 11.62 -18.71
C ALA A 475 -26.76 10.54 -18.71
N GLN A 476 -26.65 9.54 -17.83
CA GLN A 476 -27.62 8.44 -17.73
C GLN A 476 -29.03 8.90 -17.33
N TYR A 477 -29.12 9.87 -16.42
CA TYR A 477 -30.39 10.35 -15.90
C TYR A 477 -30.93 11.59 -16.59
N GLU A 478 -30.19 12.14 -17.55
CA GLU A 478 -30.47 13.43 -18.19
C GLU A 478 -30.80 14.53 -17.16
N SER A 479 -30.08 14.50 -16.03
CA SER A 479 -30.37 15.34 -14.87
C SER A 479 -29.11 15.61 -14.07
N LEU A 480 -28.92 16.88 -13.69
CA LEU A 480 -27.84 17.27 -12.78
C LEU A 480 -28.22 17.09 -11.31
N SER A 481 -29.51 17.00 -10.97
CA SER A 481 -29.96 16.91 -9.57
C SER A 481 -29.94 15.49 -9.01
N LEU A 482 -30.29 14.48 -9.80
CA LEU A 482 -30.35 13.08 -9.35
C LEU A 482 -28.97 12.49 -9.00
N PRO A 483 -27.91 12.75 -9.77
CA PRO A 483 -26.55 12.29 -9.43
C PRO A 483 -26.06 12.80 -8.07
N PHE A 484 -26.43 14.03 -7.67
CA PHE A 484 -26.09 14.56 -6.35
C PHE A 484 -26.67 13.69 -5.23
N ALA A 485 -27.91 13.18 -5.38
CA ALA A 485 -28.53 12.32 -4.37
C ALA A 485 -27.72 11.04 -4.11
N ILE A 486 -27.07 10.54 -5.16
CA ILE A 486 -26.24 9.33 -5.12
C ILE A 486 -24.85 9.65 -4.57
N VAL A 487 -24.21 10.72 -5.02
CA VAL A 487 -22.86 11.11 -4.57
C VAL A 487 -22.85 11.51 -3.09
N MET A 488 -23.93 12.10 -2.58
CA MET A 488 -24.03 12.52 -1.17
C MET A 488 -23.87 11.37 -0.17
N ILE A 489 -24.08 10.10 -0.56
CA ILE A 489 -23.89 8.97 0.36
C ILE A 489 -22.41 8.55 0.52
N VAL A 490 -21.56 8.90 -0.44
CA VAL A 490 -20.16 8.46 -0.50
C VAL A 490 -19.38 8.79 0.77
N PRO A 491 -19.44 10.03 1.33
CA PRO A 491 -18.68 10.37 2.54
C PRO A 491 -19.02 9.50 3.76
N LEU A 492 -20.22 8.91 3.82
CA LEU A 492 -20.64 8.07 4.94
C LEU A 492 -20.11 6.65 4.81
N GLY A 493 -19.96 6.15 3.58
CA GLY A 493 -19.24 4.91 3.31
C GLY A 493 -17.76 5.05 3.68
N LEU A 494 -17.14 6.17 3.31
CA LEU A 494 -15.77 6.48 3.67
C LEU A 494 -15.58 6.65 5.19
N LEU A 495 -16.53 7.29 5.88
CA LEU A 495 -16.54 7.41 7.34
C LEU A 495 -16.49 6.03 8.00
N ALA A 496 -17.38 5.13 7.61
CA ALA A 496 -17.45 3.81 8.24
C ALA A 496 -16.23 2.95 7.93
N ALA A 497 -15.66 3.08 6.73
CA ALA A 497 -14.41 2.42 6.36
C ALA A 497 -13.24 2.91 7.22
N LEU A 498 -13.05 4.23 7.32
CA LEU A 498 -11.99 4.81 8.14
C LEU A 498 -12.20 4.57 9.62
N ALA A 499 -13.44 4.58 10.11
CA ALA A 499 -13.74 4.21 11.50
C ALA A 499 -13.33 2.76 11.79
N GLY A 500 -13.54 1.84 10.84
CA GLY A 500 -13.08 0.45 10.94
C GLY A 500 -11.56 0.35 10.97
N VAL A 501 -10.87 1.04 10.06
CA VAL A 501 -9.39 1.10 10.01
C VAL A 501 -8.82 1.69 11.30
N TRP A 502 -9.43 2.77 11.80
CA TRP A 502 -9.03 3.42 13.05
C TRP A 502 -9.22 2.50 14.26
N TRP A 503 -10.34 1.77 14.33
CA TRP A 503 -10.59 0.79 15.39
C TRP A 503 -9.49 -0.28 15.40
N THR A 504 -9.10 -0.78 14.24
CA THR A 504 -8.06 -1.81 14.12
C THR A 504 -6.62 -1.26 14.24
N ALA A 505 -6.45 0.00 14.62
CA ALA A 505 -5.15 0.69 14.67
C ALA A 505 -4.36 0.62 13.35
N GLY A 506 -5.08 0.58 12.23
CA GLY A 506 -4.49 0.59 10.89
C GLY A 506 -4.23 2.00 10.38
N ASP A 507 -3.53 2.07 9.25
CA ASP A 507 -3.16 3.30 8.57
C ASP A 507 -3.91 3.47 7.22
N ASN A 508 -3.95 4.71 6.74
CA ASN A 508 -4.47 5.05 5.43
C ASN A 508 -3.42 4.79 4.33
N ASN A 509 -3.11 3.51 4.13
CA ASN A 509 -2.16 3.01 3.14
C ASN A 509 -2.78 2.79 1.74
N VAL A 510 -1.97 2.36 0.76
CA VAL A 510 -2.42 2.17 -0.63
C VAL A 510 -3.56 1.14 -0.75
N PHE A 511 -3.55 0.07 0.06
CA PHE A 511 -4.60 -0.96 0.05
C PHE A 511 -5.89 -0.45 0.70
N THR A 512 -5.79 0.32 1.78
CA THR A 512 -6.92 1.04 2.38
C THR A 512 -7.56 1.97 1.35
N GLN A 513 -6.75 2.75 0.61
CA GLN A 513 -7.22 3.66 -0.43
C GLN A 513 -7.93 2.93 -1.59
N ILE A 514 -7.42 1.79 -2.04
CA ILE A 514 -8.13 0.94 -3.01
C ILE A 514 -9.49 0.54 -2.47
N GLY A 515 -9.55 0.09 -1.21
CA GLY A 515 -10.81 -0.23 -0.55
C GLY A 515 -11.79 0.94 -0.49
N LEU A 516 -11.31 2.14 -0.14
CA LEU A 516 -12.10 3.37 -0.15
C LEU A 516 -12.67 3.69 -1.55
N ILE A 517 -11.87 3.52 -2.61
CA ILE A 517 -12.31 3.75 -3.99
C ILE A 517 -13.35 2.72 -4.42
N VAL A 518 -13.15 1.45 -4.06
CA VAL A 518 -14.15 0.38 -4.29
C VAL A 518 -15.48 0.72 -3.60
N LEU A 519 -15.41 1.27 -2.38
CA LEU A 519 -16.58 1.70 -1.64
C LEU A 519 -17.31 2.87 -2.30
N VAL A 520 -16.64 3.79 -3.00
CA VAL A 520 -17.33 4.85 -3.76
C VAL A 520 -18.30 4.23 -4.77
N GLY A 521 -17.83 3.24 -5.55
CA GLY A 521 -18.65 2.54 -6.53
C GLY A 521 -19.76 1.68 -5.89
N LEU A 522 -19.45 0.94 -4.83
CA LEU A 522 -20.44 0.12 -4.12
C LEU A 522 -21.51 0.98 -3.41
N SER A 523 -21.13 2.14 -2.86
CA SER A 523 -22.06 3.12 -2.30
C SER A 523 -23.03 3.63 -3.35
N ALA A 524 -22.49 3.98 -4.53
CA ALA A 524 -23.29 4.44 -5.65
C ALA A 524 -24.27 3.35 -6.12
N LYS A 525 -23.84 2.08 -6.19
CA LYS A 525 -24.73 0.95 -6.58
C LYS A 525 -26.01 0.88 -5.75
N ASN A 526 -25.89 0.93 -4.42
CA ASN A 526 -27.04 0.83 -3.53
C ASN A 526 -27.96 2.06 -3.66
N ALA A 527 -27.37 3.25 -3.80
CA ALA A 527 -28.13 4.48 -3.96
C ALA A 527 -28.84 4.57 -5.33
N ILE A 528 -28.18 4.13 -6.41
CA ILE A 528 -28.74 4.04 -7.78
C ILE A 528 -30.02 3.21 -7.79
N LEU A 529 -30.02 2.04 -7.14
CA LEU A 529 -31.20 1.17 -7.10
C LEU A 529 -32.42 1.84 -6.46
N ILE A 530 -32.22 2.64 -5.41
CA ILE A 530 -33.30 3.36 -4.74
C ILE A 530 -33.76 4.54 -5.59
N VAL A 531 -32.82 5.35 -6.06
CA VAL A 531 -33.10 6.58 -6.83
C VAL A 531 -33.75 6.27 -8.17
N GLU A 532 -33.31 5.24 -8.86
CA GLU A 532 -33.84 4.87 -10.17
C GLU A 532 -35.27 4.33 -10.08
N PHE A 533 -35.55 3.41 -9.15
CA PHE A 533 -36.92 2.93 -8.94
C PHE A 533 -37.85 4.04 -8.43
N ALA A 534 -37.36 4.97 -7.61
CA ALA A 534 -38.16 6.12 -7.19
C ALA A 534 -38.47 7.02 -8.39
N ARG A 535 -37.50 7.25 -9.28
CA ARG A 535 -37.69 8.00 -10.52
C ARG A 535 -38.72 7.34 -11.44
N GLU A 536 -38.67 6.03 -11.63
CA GLU A 536 -39.66 5.29 -12.43
C GLU A 536 -41.06 5.42 -11.84
N LEU A 537 -41.23 5.25 -10.53
CA LEU A 537 -42.51 5.43 -9.85
C LEU A 537 -43.05 6.87 -9.96
N GLU A 538 -42.18 7.89 -9.93
CA GLU A 538 -42.58 9.27 -10.23
C GLU A 538 -43.05 9.44 -11.68
N MET A 539 -42.40 8.79 -12.65
CA MET A 539 -42.85 8.79 -14.05
C MET A 539 -44.22 8.10 -14.22
N GLU A 540 -44.54 7.13 -13.37
CA GLU A 540 -45.85 6.47 -13.30
C GLU A 540 -46.92 7.30 -12.58
N GLY A 541 -46.57 8.50 -12.07
CA GLY A 541 -47.49 9.46 -11.48
C GLY A 541 -47.53 9.50 -9.95
N ARG A 542 -46.65 8.77 -9.25
CA ARG A 542 -46.49 8.87 -7.79
C ARG A 542 -45.86 10.21 -7.39
N THR A 543 -46.14 10.68 -6.18
CA THR A 543 -45.42 11.83 -5.63
C THR A 543 -43.98 11.46 -5.22
N PRO A 544 -43.01 12.41 -5.18
CA PRO A 544 -41.63 12.11 -4.82
C PRO A 544 -41.44 11.38 -3.49
N VAL A 545 -42.29 11.69 -2.50
CA VAL A 545 -42.24 11.07 -1.16
C VAL A 545 -42.76 9.63 -1.20
N GLU A 546 -43.91 9.41 -1.85
CA GLU A 546 -44.50 8.09 -1.99
C GLU A 546 -43.58 7.17 -2.80
N ALA A 547 -43.05 7.67 -3.92
CA ALA A 547 -42.11 6.96 -4.78
C ALA A 547 -40.84 6.56 -4.02
N ALA A 548 -40.28 7.45 -3.20
CA ALA A 548 -39.09 7.15 -2.40
C ALA A 548 -39.36 6.06 -1.35
N ILE A 549 -40.51 6.09 -0.66
CA ILE A 549 -40.89 5.08 0.34
C ILE A 549 -41.16 3.73 -0.31
N GLU A 550 -41.91 3.71 -1.41
CA GLU A 550 -42.25 2.49 -2.15
C GLU A 550 -41.01 1.86 -2.78
N SER A 551 -40.15 2.65 -3.43
CA SER A 551 -38.85 2.20 -3.95
C SER A 551 -37.98 1.60 -2.84
N SER A 552 -37.84 2.29 -1.71
CA SER A 552 -37.05 1.80 -0.57
C SER A 552 -37.54 0.45 -0.09
N ARG A 553 -38.86 0.26 0.05
CA ARG A 553 -39.46 -1.00 0.48
C ARG A 553 -39.20 -2.14 -0.52
N LEU A 554 -39.39 -1.88 -1.81
CA LEU A 554 -39.19 -2.86 -2.89
C LEU A 554 -37.71 -3.28 -3.02
N ARG A 555 -36.78 -2.34 -2.81
CA ARG A 555 -35.35 -2.57 -2.98
C ARG A 555 -34.64 -3.08 -1.72
N LEU A 556 -35.26 -3.00 -0.54
CA LEU A 556 -34.65 -3.44 0.73
C LEU A 556 -34.13 -4.89 0.66
N ARG A 557 -34.92 -5.83 0.12
CA ARG A 557 -34.51 -7.24 0.02
C ARG A 557 -33.30 -7.42 -0.91
N PRO A 558 -33.32 -6.97 -2.18
CA PRO A 558 -32.14 -7.04 -3.03
C PRO A 558 -30.90 -6.32 -2.48
N ILE A 559 -31.06 -5.15 -1.86
CA ILE A 559 -29.93 -4.38 -1.30
C ILE A 559 -29.29 -5.15 -0.14
N LEU A 560 -30.10 -5.67 0.80
CA LEU A 560 -29.57 -6.46 1.92
C LEU A 560 -28.94 -7.77 1.44
N MET A 561 -29.54 -8.47 0.47
CA MET A 561 -28.98 -9.70 -0.09
C MET A 561 -27.58 -9.46 -0.69
N THR A 562 -27.44 -8.43 -1.53
CA THR A 562 -26.17 -8.12 -2.17
C THR A 562 -25.13 -7.59 -1.18
N SER A 563 -25.56 -6.77 -0.22
CA SER A 563 -24.66 -6.21 0.80
C SER A 563 -24.17 -7.30 1.76
N PHE A 564 -25.05 -8.18 2.25
CA PHE A 564 -24.63 -9.31 3.08
C PHE A 564 -23.76 -10.31 2.34
N ALA A 565 -24.07 -10.62 1.07
CA ALA A 565 -23.22 -11.48 0.26
C ALA A 565 -21.82 -10.89 0.10
N PHE A 566 -21.72 -9.58 -0.14
CA PHE A 566 -20.44 -8.89 -0.25
C PHE A 566 -19.70 -8.85 1.09
N ILE A 567 -20.37 -8.46 2.18
CA ILE A 567 -19.81 -8.40 3.54
C ILE A 567 -19.25 -9.78 3.92
N MET A 568 -20.03 -10.84 3.77
CA MET A 568 -19.58 -12.21 4.05
C MET A 568 -18.47 -12.66 3.08
N GLY A 569 -18.49 -12.21 1.83
CA GLY A 569 -17.44 -12.49 0.84
C GLY A 569 -16.08 -11.85 1.18
N VAL A 570 -16.08 -10.71 1.89
CA VAL A 570 -14.84 -10.06 2.35
C VAL A 570 -14.41 -10.46 3.76
N VAL A 571 -15.27 -11.14 4.54
CA VAL A 571 -14.89 -11.68 5.87
C VAL A 571 -13.58 -12.48 5.82
N PRO A 572 -13.35 -13.40 4.86
CA PRO A 572 -12.08 -14.13 4.77
C PRO A 572 -10.85 -13.24 4.62
N LEU A 573 -10.98 -12.05 4.04
CA LEU A 573 -9.87 -11.09 3.94
C LEU A 573 -9.61 -10.39 5.28
N VAL A 574 -10.66 -10.12 6.06
CA VAL A 574 -10.56 -9.51 7.40
C VAL A 574 -9.93 -10.46 8.41
N VAL A 575 -10.26 -11.74 8.37
CA VAL A 575 -9.74 -12.76 9.31
C VAL A 575 -8.54 -13.54 8.74
N SER A 576 -8.04 -13.11 7.59
CA SER A 576 -6.94 -13.76 6.87
C SER A 576 -5.69 -13.86 7.73
N THR A 577 -5.04 -15.03 7.75
CA THR A 577 -3.70 -15.23 8.35
C THR A 577 -2.72 -15.78 7.30
N GLY A 578 -1.43 -15.82 7.67
CA GLY A 578 -0.35 -16.32 6.81
C GLY A 578 0.20 -15.29 5.82
N ALA A 579 0.80 -15.78 4.72
CA ALA A 579 1.49 -14.94 3.74
C ALA A 579 0.60 -13.81 3.19
N GLY A 580 1.08 -12.56 3.29
CA GLY A 580 0.38 -11.37 2.79
C GLY A 580 -0.97 -11.11 3.47
N ALA A 581 -1.16 -11.57 4.71
CA ALA A 581 -2.36 -11.30 5.48
C ALA A 581 -2.54 -9.80 5.74
N GLU A 582 -1.46 -9.05 5.97
CA GLU A 582 -1.44 -7.63 6.27
C GLU A 582 -2.07 -6.81 5.13
N MET A 583 -1.75 -7.16 3.88
CA MET A 583 -2.35 -6.54 2.69
C MET A 583 -3.85 -6.89 2.56
N ARG A 584 -4.19 -8.17 2.78
CA ARG A 584 -5.58 -8.66 2.70
C ARG A 584 -6.47 -8.02 3.76
N GLN A 585 -5.98 -7.92 4.99
CA GLN A 585 -6.67 -7.32 6.13
C GLN A 585 -6.85 -5.81 5.93
N ALA A 586 -5.81 -5.07 5.52
CA ALA A 586 -5.92 -3.62 5.30
C ALA A 586 -7.04 -3.27 4.32
N MET A 587 -7.09 -3.94 3.16
CA MET A 587 -8.17 -3.77 2.19
C MET A 587 -9.51 -4.32 2.72
N GLY A 588 -9.48 -5.52 3.32
CA GLY A 588 -10.67 -6.22 3.81
C GLY A 588 -11.42 -5.43 4.87
N ILE A 589 -10.73 -4.90 5.89
CA ILE A 589 -11.30 -4.13 7.00
C ILE A 589 -11.97 -2.86 6.50
N ALA A 590 -11.29 -2.13 5.60
CA ALA A 590 -11.82 -0.91 5.00
C ALA A 590 -13.13 -1.18 4.27
N VAL A 591 -13.15 -2.16 3.35
CA VAL A 591 -14.34 -2.46 2.56
C VAL A 591 -15.44 -3.12 3.41
N PHE A 592 -15.10 -4.00 4.34
CA PHE A 592 -16.06 -4.64 5.25
C PHE A 592 -16.82 -3.60 6.09
N SER A 593 -16.08 -2.73 6.79
CA SER A 593 -16.65 -1.69 7.66
C SER A 593 -17.40 -0.64 6.83
N GLY A 594 -16.83 -0.27 5.68
CA GLY A 594 -17.47 0.63 4.73
C GLY A 594 -18.80 0.09 4.24
N MET A 595 -18.89 -1.19 3.83
CA MET A 595 -20.14 -1.76 3.34
C MET A 595 -21.22 -1.89 4.40
N ILE A 596 -20.84 -2.16 5.66
CA ILE A 596 -21.77 -2.09 6.80
C ILE A 596 -22.31 -0.67 6.93
N GLY A 597 -21.44 0.34 6.91
CA GLY A 597 -21.83 1.74 6.98
C GLY A 597 -22.72 2.19 5.82
N VAL A 598 -22.34 1.89 4.58
CA VAL A 598 -23.14 2.18 3.38
C VAL A 598 -24.52 1.56 3.48
N THR A 599 -24.63 0.34 3.98
CA THR A 599 -25.92 -0.33 4.13
C THR A 599 -26.75 0.33 5.22
N ALA A 600 -26.15 0.61 6.38
CA ALA A 600 -26.85 1.21 7.52
C ALA A 600 -27.30 2.65 7.21
N PHE A 601 -26.41 3.50 6.70
CA PHE A 601 -26.68 4.90 6.42
C PHE A 601 -27.41 5.10 5.09
N GLY A 602 -27.03 4.37 4.05
CA GLY A 602 -27.55 4.53 2.70
C GLY A 602 -29.03 4.18 2.57
N LEU A 603 -29.51 3.18 3.30
CA LEU A 603 -30.92 2.83 3.32
C LEU A 603 -31.80 4.01 3.81
N PHE A 604 -31.39 4.73 4.86
CA PHE A 604 -32.20 5.83 5.40
C PHE A 604 -31.95 7.18 4.74
N LEU A 605 -30.71 7.48 4.36
CA LEU A 605 -30.35 8.81 3.87
C LEU A 605 -30.56 8.99 2.37
N THR A 606 -30.39 7.95 1.55
CA THR A 606 -30.63 8.06 0.09
C THR A 606 -32.05 8.53 -0.25
N PRO A 607 -33.12 7.98 0.36
CA PRO A 607 -34.48 8.46 0.12
C PRO A 607 -34.68 9.92 0.55
N VAL A 608 -34.01 10.35 1.63
CA VAL A 608 -34.05 11.73 2.11
C VAL A 608 -33.37 12.67 1.13
N PHE A 609 -32.19 12.30 0.62
CA PHE A 609 -31.46 13.08 -0.39
C PHE A 609 -32.27 13.20 -1.68
N TYR A 610 -32.90 12.11 -2.13
CA TYR A 610 -33.76 12.12 -3.30
C TYR A 610 -34.91 13.13 -3.16
N VAL A 611 -35.70 13.06 -2.08
CA VAL A 611 -36.84 13.96 -1.86
C VAL A 611 -36.39 15.41 -1.69
N LEU A 612 -35.27 15.65 -1.00
CA LEU A 612 -34.72 16.99 -0.81
C LEU A 612 -34.34 17.62 -2.16
N LEU A 613 -33.60 16.91 -2.99
CA LEU A 613 -33.12 17.41 -4.28
C LEU A 613 -34.25 17.56 -5.29
N ARG A 614 -35.26 16.68 -5.28
CA ARG A 614 -36.49 16.86 -6.08
C ARG A 614 -37.23 18.13 -5.70
N ARG A 615 -37.35 18.42 -4.39
CA ARG A 615 -37.97 19.66 -3.90
C ARG A 615 -37.16 20.90 -4.28
N LEU A 616 -35.83 20.85 -4.21
CA LEU A 616 -34.95 21.94 -4.65
C LEU A 616 -35.01 22.15 -6.17
N ALA A 617 -35.19 21.10 -6.96
CA ALA A 617 -35.41 21.16 -8.40
C ALA A 617 -36.84 21.58 -8.80
N GLY A 618 -37.68 21.95 -7.83
CA GLY A 618 -39.03 22.46 -8.05
C GLY A 618 -40.08 21.39 -8.40
N ASN A 619 -39.84 20.11 -8.08
CA ASN A 619 -40.76 18.98 -8.32
C ASN A 619 -41.32 18.91 -9.76
N ARG A 620 -40.56 19.36 -10.76
CA ARG A 620 -40.99 19.30 -12.16
C ARG A 620 -41.26 17.84 -12.56
N PRO A 621 -42.40 17.52 -13.19
CA PRO A 621 -42.73 16.15 -13.57
C PRO A 621 -41.67 15.60 -14.51
N ILE A 622 -41.15 14.42 -14.17
CA ILE A 622 -40.13 13.75 -14.98
C ILE A 622 -40.85 13.10 -16.16
N LYS A 623 -40.73 13.69 -17.36
CA LYS A 623 -41.33 13.14 -18.58
C LYS A 623 -40.37 12.16 -19.23
N LYS A 624 -40.90 11.01 -19.69
CA LYS A 624 -40.17 10.07 -20.54
C LYS A 624 -39.94 10.71 -21.91
N SER A 625 -38.68 10.91 -22.30
CA SER A 625 -38.36 11.25 -23.70
C SER A 625 -38.79 10.07 -24.58
N GLY A 626 -39.78 10.27 -25.45
CA GLY A 626 -40.21 9.28 -26.44
C GLY A 626 -41.66 8.78 -26.41
N GLN A 627 -42.55 9.26 -25.52
CA GLN A 627 -44.00 9.07 -25.70
C GLN A 627 -44.61 10.36 -26.24
N SER A 628 -44.69 10.46 -27.57
CA SER A 628 -45.58 11.39 -28.24
C SER A 628 -47.00 11.15 -27.75
N VAL A 629 -47.56 12.16 -27.09
CA VAL A 629 -48.97 12.23 -26.75
C VAL A 629 -49.74 12.21 -28.08
N SER A 630 -50.41 11.10 -28.36
CA SER A 630 -51.55 11.07 -29.27
C SER A 630 -52.65 11.93 -28.62
N ALA A 631 -52.60 13.23 -28.89
CA ALA A 631 -53.70 14.14 -28.61
C ALA A 631 -54.64 14.09 -29.82
N GLY A 632 -55.90 13.78 -29.55
CA GLY A 632 -56.90 13.48 -30.56
C GLY A 632 -57.09 14.55 -31.63
N ALA A 633 -57.28 14.08 -32.85
CA ALA A 633 -57.97 14.78 -33.91
C ALA A 633 -59.19 13.94 -34.28
N ASP A 634 -60.34 14.27 -33.69
CA ASP A 634 -61.64 13.99 -34.31
C ASP A 634 -61.74 14.92 -35.52
N GLU A 635 -61.39 14.42 -36.71
CA GLU A 635 -61.81 15.03 -37.97
C GLU A 635 -62.90 14.17 -38.60
N THR A 636 -64.12 14.70 -38.50
CA THR A 636 -65.32 14.30 -39.22
C THR A 636 -65.07 14.21 -40.72
N PHE A 637 -65.30 13.02 -41.28
CA PHE A 637 -65.42 12.80 -42.73
C PHE A 637 -66.65 13.56 -43.28
N ALA A 638 -66.43 14.41 -44.29
CA ALA A 638 -67.46 14.87 -45.22
C ALA A 638 -67.17 14.28 -46.61
N PRO A 639 -68.20 13.86 -47.39
CA PRO A 639 -68.00 13.18 -48.67
C PRO A 639 -67.69 14.17 -49.80
N ALA A 640 -66.81 13.74 -50.72
CA ALA A 640 -66.44 14.49 -51.92
C ALA A 640 -67.59 14.57 -52.94
N PRO A 641 -67.69 15.66 -53.74
CA PRO A 641 -68.59 15.73 -54.87
C PRO A 641 -67.99 15.03 -56.10
N ALA A 642 -68.89 14.49 -56.92
CA ALA A 642 -68.61 13.77 -58.15
C ALA A 642 -68.14 14.70 -59.29
N GLU A 643 -67.10 14.26 -60.00
CA GLU A 643 -66.92 14.40 -61.46
C GLU A 643 -66.36 13.09 -62.01
#